data_AF-Q9ZK39-F1
#
_entry.id   AF-Q9ZK39-F1
#
_cell.length_a   1.000
_cell.length_b   1.000
_cell.length_c   1.000
_cell.angle_alpha   90.00
_cell.angle_beta   90.00
_cell.angle_gamma   90.00
#
_symmetry.space_group_name_H-M   'P 1'
#
loop_
_entity.id
_entity.type
_entity.pdbx_description
1 polymer ?
#
loop_
_entity_poly.entity_id
_entity_poly.type
_entity_poly.pdbx_seq_one_letter_code
_entity_poly.pdbx_strand_id
1 'polypeptide(L)'
;MKKTKKTILLSLTLAASLLHAEDNGVFLSVGYQIGEAVQKVKNADKVQKLSDVYEQLSKLLANDNGTSSKTSAQAINQAVNNLNESAKTLAGGTTNSPAYQATLLALRSALGLWNSMGYAVVCGGYIKKPGENNQKNFHYTDENGNGTTINCGGSTNSNGTHSPNGTNTLKADKNVSLSIEQYEKIHEAYQILSKALKQAGLAPLNSKGEKLEAHVTTSKDQQGTSSDQTTTTTSVIDTTNDAQNLLTQAQTIVNTLKDYCPMLIAKSSSNGGTNGANTPSWQTAGGGKNSCATFGAEFSAISDMISNAQKIVQETQQLNANQPKNITQPNNFNLNSPGSLTALAQSMLKNAQSQTEILKLANQVASDFDKLSSGYLKDYIGKCDVSGVSSSNMTPQNMNTTWGKGCAGVEETLTSLKASTTDFNNQTTPQLDQAQTLANTLTQELGNNPFKRVGIIGSQTNNGAMNGLGVQAGYKQFFGQKRRWGLRYYGFFDYNHTYIKSSFFNSSSDVLTYGVGSDLLFNFINDKNTNFLGKNNKISVGLFGGIALAGTSWLNSQFVNLKTISNVYSAKVNTANFQFLFNLGLRTNLARPKKKDSDHSAQHGMELGVKIPTINTNYYSYLGTKLEYRRLYSVYLNYVFAY
;
A
#
# COMPACT_ATOMS: atom_id res chain seq x y z
N MET A 1 11.09 62.95 81.22
CA MET A 1 9.98 62.08 81.69
C MET A 1 10.57 60.77 82.21
N LYS A 2 10.19 60.40 83.45
CA LYS A 2 10.04 59.06 84.07
C LYS A 2 11.06 57.95 83.70
N LYS A 3 11.95 57.53 84.63
CA LYS A 3 11.81 56.38 85.60
C LYS A 3 11.78 55.03 84.85
N THR A 4 12.59 53.99 85.13
CA THR A 4 13.03 53.39 86.42
C THR A 4 14.08 52.29 86.10
N LYS A 5 15.31 52.30 86.67
CA LYS A 5 15.89 51.36 87.68
C LYS A 5 15.31 49.92 87.64
N LYS A 6 16.08 48.80 87.67
CA LYS A 6 17.14 48.46 88.64
C LYS A 6 17.86 47.14 88.25
N THR A 7 19.17 47.12 88.48
CA THR A 7 20.07 45.99 88.75
C THR A 7 19.56 45.05 89.86
N ILE A 8 20.01 43.78 89.88
CA ILE A 8 20.48 42.96 91.05
C ILE A 8 20.65 41.50 90.57
N LEU A 9 21.90 41.04 90.36
CA LEU A 9 22.67 40.12 91.22
C LEU A 9 21.91 38.82 91.60
N LEU A 10 22.50 37.64 91.37
CA LEU A 10 23.38 36.96 92.34
C LEU A 10 23.72 35.52 91.87
N SER A 11 25.03 35.26 91.80
CA SER A 11 25.75 34.02 92.18
C SER A 11 25.33 32.64 91.66
N LEU A 12 26.27 32.06 90.89
CA LEU A 12 26.83 30.71 91.08
C LEU A 12 26.57 30.12 92.49
N THR A 13 26.07 28.88 92.56
CA THR A 13 26.89 27.74 93.03
C THR A 13 26.10 26.42 93.03
N LEU A 14 26.80 25.40 92.51
CA LEU A 14 26.76 23.98 92.90
C LEU A 14 25.44 23.19 92.80
N ALA A 15 25.30 22.46 91.68
CA ALA A 15 24.79 21.09 91.74
C ALA A 15 25.38 20.24 90.59
N ALA A 16 26.28 19.35 90.98
CA ALA A 16 26.60 18.07 90.36
C ALA A 16 26.85 18.02 88.83
N SER A 17 28.13 17.86 88.51
CA SER A 17 28.62 17.12 87.35
C SER A 17 27.90 15.78 87.17
N LEU A 18 26.96 15.72 86.21
CA LEU A 18 26.51 14.47 85.61
C LEU A 18 27.07 14.43 84.18
N LEU A 19 28.22 13.75 84.04
CA LEU A 19 28.76 13.39 82.74
C LEU A 19 27.70 12.56 82.01
N HIS A 20 27.32 12.97 80.80
CA HIS A 20 26.62 12.12 79.85
C HIS A 20 27.54 11.83 78.66
N ALA A 21 27.52 10.60 78.13
CA ALA A 21 28.32 10.16 76.99
C ALA A 21 27.96 10.92 75.70
N GLU A 22 26.80 11.59 75.70
CA GLU A 22 26.34 12.40 74.59
C GLU A 22 25.81 13.74 75.08
N ASP A 23 26.54 14.80 74.72
CA ASP A 23 26.15 16.19 74.84
C ASP A 23 25.47 16.70 73.55
N ASN A 24 24.67 17.76 73.70
CA ASN A 24 24.21 18.56 72.58
C ASN A 24 25.44 19.21 71.93
N GLY A 25 25.48 19.26 70.61
CA GLY A 25 26.66 19.79 69.95
C GLY A 25 26.60 19.69 68.44
N VAL A 26 27.62 20.29 67.82
CA VAL A 26 27.84 20.18 66.39
C VAL A 26 28.53 18.85 66.15
N PHE A 27 28.14 18.18 65.07
CA PHE A 27 28.82 16.96 64.64
C PHE A 27 29.24 17.08 63.18
N LEU A 28 30.34 16.42 62.88
CA LEU A 28 30.82 16.16 61.54
C LEU A 28 31.05 14.66 61.43
N SER A 29 30.63 14.04 60.33
CA SER A 29 30.98 12.66 60.07
C SER A 29 31.37 12.44 58.62
N VAL A 30 32.34 11.56 58.45
CA VAL A 30 32.86 11.14 57.15
C VAL A 30 32.78 9.63 57.10
N GLY A 31 32.41 9.06 55.97
CA GLY A 31 32.33 7.62 55.85
C GLY A 31 32.34 7.11 54.43
N TYR A 32 32.37 5.79 54.36
CA TYR A 32 32.34 5.04 53.12
C TYR A 32 30.96 4.42 52.92
N GLN A 33 30.48 4.45 51.68
CA GLN A 33 29.17 3.94 51.30
C GLN A 33 29.31 2.93 50.16
N ILE A 34 28.52 1.87 50.24
CA ILE A 34 28.35 0.87 49.19
C ILE A 34 26.87 0.80 48.82
N GLY A 35 26.57 0.66 47.55
CA GLY A 35 25.20 0.56 47.07
C GLY A 35 25.10 -0.18 45.75
N GLU A 36 23.88 -0.38 45.29
CA GLU A 36 23.61 -0.98 43.98
C GLU A 36 22.86 0.03 43.10
N ALA A 37 23.37 0.21 41.87
CA ALA A 37 22.70 0.92 40.80
C ALA A 37 22.20 -0.07 39.76
N VAL A 38 20.94 0.12 39.33
CA VAL A 38 20.36 -0.61 38.21
C VAL A 38 20.18 0.34 37.04
N GLN A 39 20.75 -0.02 35.89
CA GLN A 39 20.51 0.64 34.62
C GLN A 39 19.49 -0.17 33.82
N LYS A 40 18.35 0.44 33.49
CA LYS A 40 17.34 -0.12 32.59
C LYS A 40 17.35 0.63 31.28
N VAL A 41 17.63 -0.10 30.19
CA VAL A 41 17.60 0.44 28.83
C VAL A 41 16.37 -0.11 28.13
N LYS A 42 15.41 0.74 27.79
CA LYS A 42 14.28 0.39 26.91
C LYS A 42 14.55 0.91 25.50
N ASN A 43 14.47 0.03 24.50
CA ASN A 43 14.49 0.31 23.05
C ASN A 43 15.84 0.75 22.40
N ALA A 44 17.03 0.46 22.96
CA ALA A 44 18.33 0.91 22.37
C ALA A 44 18.56 0.47 20.91
N ASP A 45 18.07 -0.71 20.54
CA ASP A 45 18.16 -1.26 19.18
C ASP A 45 17.46 -0.42 18.09
N LYS A 46 16.58 0.53 18.43
CA LYS A 46 15.82 1.29 17.43
C LYS A 46 16.66 2.28 16.62
N VAL A 47 17.68 2.91 17.21
CA VAL A 47 18.45 3.96 16.52
C VAL A 47 19.53 3.36 15.62
N GLN A 48 20.22 2.31 16.10
CA GLN A 48 21.19 1.57 15.28
C GLN A 48 20.48 0.91 14.09
N LYS A 49 19.36 0.20 14.32
CA LYS A 49 18.60 -0.43 13.23
C LYS A 49 17.99 0.58 12.27
N LEU A 50 17.60 1.79 12.73
CA LEU A 50 17.14 2.84 11.82
C LEU A 50 18.27 3.38 10.94
N SER A 51 19.47 3.53 11.49
CA SER A 51 20.68 3.86 10.73
C SER A 51 20.99 2.76 9.71
N ASP A 52 20.96 1.50 10.13
CA ASP A 52 21.23 0.35 9.25
C ASP A 52 20.18 0.24 8.12
N VAL A 53 18.90 0.50 8.43
CA VAL A 53 17.80 0.58 7.44
C VAL A 53 18.05 1.70 6.44
N TYR A 54 18.41 2.91 6.90
CA TYR A 54 18.69 4.03 6.00
C TYR A 54 19.97 3.79 5.17
N GLU A 55 21.01 3.20 5.76
CA GLU A 55 22.25 2.89 5.05
C GLU A 55 22.02 1.84 3.97
N GLN A 56 21.28 0.75 4.28
CA GLN A 56 20.95 -0.26 3.29
C GLN A 56 20.02 0.27 2.19
N LEU A 57 19.04 1.10 2.55
CA LEU A 57 18.15 1.76 1.59
C LEU A 57 18.91 2.73 0.68
N SER A 58 19.87 3.48 1.25
CA SER A 58 20.77 4.33 0.48
C SER A 58 21.63 3.52 -0.47
N LYS A 59 22.25 2.41 -0.03
CA LYS A 59 23.05 1.54 -0.89
C LYS A 59 22.23 0.91 -2.02
N LEU A 60 20.99 0.51 -1.72
CA LEU A 60 20.07 -0.05 -2.69
C LEU A 60 19.71 0.96 -3.78
N LEU A 61 19.46 2.23 -3.43
CA LEU A 61 19.09 3.27 -4.38
C LEU A 61 20.29 3.96 -5.06
N ALA A 62 21.46 4.04 -4.42
CA ALA A 62 22.62 4.82 -4.86
C ALA A 62 23.62 4.09 -5.78
N ASN A 63 23.38 2.81 -6.11
CA ASN A 63 24.22 2.03 -7.03
C ASN A 63 25.63 1.68 -6.50
N ASP A 64 25.80 1.56 -5.18
CA ASP A 64 27.13 1.47 -4.52
C ASP A 64 27.71 0.05 -4.35
N ASN A 65 27.00 -1.00 -4.76
CA ASN A 65 27.56 -2.36 -4.78
C ASN A 65 28.35 -2.58 -6.06
N GLY A 66 29.53 -1.94 -6.18
CA GLY A 66 30.45 -2.03 -7.33
C GLY A 66 30.32 -3.35 -8.10
N THR A 67 30.00 -3.23 -9.40
CA THR A 67 29.41 -4.22 -10.32
C THR A 67 27.89 -4.47 -10.17
N SER A 68 27.11 -3.75 -10.97
CA SER A 68 25.71 -4.06 -11.35
C SER A 68 24.66 -4.15 -10.22
N SER A 69 24.39 -3.06 -9.49
CA SER A 69 23.14 -3.03 -8.71
C SER A 69 21.94 -2.86 -9.64
N LYS A 70 21.25 -3.97 -9.93
CA LYS A 70 20.04 -3.99 -10.77
C LYS A 70 18.92 -3.10 -10.19
N THR A 71 18.96 -2.72 -8.91
CA THR A 71 17.89 -2.06 -8.14
C THR A 71 18.09 -0.55 -7.87
N SER A 72 19.06 0.10 -8.52
CA SER A 72 19.29 1.54 -8.34
C SER A 72 18.04 2.38 -8.69
N ALA A 73 17.95 3.60 -8.15
CA ALA A 73 16.84 4.51 -8.47
C ALA A 73 16.75 4.82 -9.98
N GLN A 74 17.89 4.84 -10.67
CA GLN A 74 17.96 5.00 -12.13
C GLN A 74 17.41 3.77 -12.85
N ALA A 75 17.79 2.56 -12.45
CA ALA A 75 17.28 1.32 -13.03
C ALA A 75 15.76 1.16 -12.80
N ILE A 76 15.29 1.50 -11.59
CA ILE A 76 13.85 1.52 -11.27
C ILE A 76 13.11 2.52 -12.16
N ASN A 77 13.58 3.77 -12.26
CA ASN A 77 12.92 4.77 -13.10
C ASN A 77 12.96 4.42 -14.59
N GLN A 78 14.05 3.81 -15.07
CA GLN A 78 14.12 3.32 -16.45
C GLN A 78 13.08 2.22 -16.70
N ALA A 79 12.96 1.25 -15.81
CA ALA A 79 11.95 0.19 -15.91
C ALA A 79 10.52 0.75 -15.82
N VAL A 80 10.27 1.70 -14.92
CA VAL A 80 8.98 2.39 -14.80
C VAL A 80 8.64 3.16 -16.08
N ASN A 81 9.61 3.86 -16.68
CA ASN A 81 9.41 4.56 -17.94
C ASN A 81 9.10 3.60 -19.09
N ASN A 82 9.84 2.50 -19.20
CA ASN A 82 9.59 1.47 -20.20
C ASN A 82 8.18 0.88 -20.06
N LEU A 83 7.77 0.51 -18.84
CA LEU A 83 6.42 0.01 -18.53
C LEU A 83 5.33 1.01 -18.90
N ASN A 84 5.53 2.29 -18.56
CA ASN A 84 4.56 3.33 -18.86
C ASN A 84 4.46 3.63 -20.36
N GLU A 85 5.58 3.62 -21.08
CA GLU A 85 5.59 3.89 -22.52
C GLU A 85 4.98 2.73 -23.32
N SER A 86 5.27 1.50 -22.93
CA SER A 86 4.62 0.33 -23.52
C SER A 86 3.12 0.29 -23.19
N ALA A 87 2.73 0.63 -21.97
CA ALA A 87 1.32 0.73 -21.58
C ALA A 87 0.58 1.82 -22.38
N LYS A 88 1.20 2.97 -22.62
CA LYS A 88 0.63 4.01 -23.49
C LYS A 88 0.47 3.52 -24.92
N THR A 89 1.46 2.80 -25.45
CA THR A 89 1.40 2.23 -26.80
C THR A 89 0.25 1.23 -26.91
N LEU A 90 0.12 0.31 -25.96
CA LEU A 90 -0.99 -0.65 -25.89
C LEU A 90 -2.36 0.04 -25.76
N ALA A 91 -2.48 1.02 -24.87
CA ALA A 91 -3.78 1.59 -24.51
C ALA A 91 -4.25 2.72 -25.43
N GLY A 92 -3.33 3.57 -25.89
CA GLY A 92 -3.63 4.74 -26.70
C GLY A 92 -3.16 4.65 -28.15
N GLY A 93 -2.30 3.69 -28.48
CA GLY A 93 -1.85 3.48 -29.86
C GLY A 93 -2.91 2.80 -30.72
N THR A 94 -2.85 3.05 -32.03
CA THR A 94 -3.72 2.42 -33.04
C THR A 94 -2.92 1.42 -33.89
N THR A 95 -2.08 1.90 -34.80
CA THR A 95 -1.29 1.06 -35.73
C THR A 95 -0.32 0.12 -35.00
N ASN A 96 0.36 0.63 -33.98
CA ASN A 96 1.42 -0.10 -33.27
C ASN A 96 0.90 -0.88 -32.06
N SER A 97 -0.41 -0.81 -31.77
CA SER A 97 -1.00 -1.46 -30.61
C SER A 97 -1.60 -2.82 -30.98
N PRO A 98 -1.05 -3.94 -30.49
CA PRO A 98 -1.67 -5.25 -30.70
C PRO A 98 -3.05 -5.35 -30.04
N ALA A 99 -3.27 -4.64 -28.93
CA ALA A 99 -4.57 -4.58 -28.24
C ALA A 99 -5.65 -3.93 -29.14
N TYR A 100 -5.32 -2.79 -29.74
CA TYR A 100 -6.21 -2.10 -30.67
C TYR A 100 -6.47 -2.93 -31.92
N GLN A 101 -5.42 -3.47 -32.55
CA GLN A 101 -5.55 -4.25 -33.78
C GLN A 101 -6.37 -5.55 -33.55
N ALA A 102 -6.20 -6.22 -32.41
CA ALA A 102 -7.02 -7.38 -32.06
C ALA A 102 -8.50 -7.01 -31.86
N THR A 103 -8.77 -5.89 -31.18
CA THR A 103 -10.13 -5.38 -30.99
C THR A 103 -10.77 -5.01 -32.32
N LEU A 104 -10.05 -4.28 -33.17
CA LEU A 104 -10.50 -3.92 -34.51
C LEU A 104 -10.73 -5.14 -35.39
N LEU A 105 -9.87 -6.17 -35.30
CA LEU A 105 -10.02 -7.41 -36.05
C LEU A 105 -11.30 -8.14 -35.64
N ALA A 106 -11.63 -8.23 -34.35
CA ALA A 106 -12.88 -8.83 -33.89
C ALA A 106 -14.12 -8.10 -34.43
N LEU A 107 -14.12 -6.77 -34.41
CA LEU A 107 -15.20 -5.94 -34.94
C LEU A 107 -15.35 -6.08 -36.46
N ARG A 108 -14.24 -5.99 -37.21
CA ARG A 108 -14.23 -6.16 -38.67
C ARG A 108 -14.63 -7.58 -39.07
N SER A 109 -14.28 -8.58 -38.27
CA SER A 109 -14.71 -9.96 -38.49
C SER A 109 -16.22 -10.12 -38.32
N ALA A 110 -16.85 -9.38 -37.39
CA ALA A 110 -18.31 -9.44 -37.20
C ALA A 110 -19.06 -8.82 -38.38
N LEU A 111 -18.56 -7.68 -38.90
CA LEU A 111 -19.04 -7.11 -40.14
C LEU A 111 -18.83 -8.07 -41.33
N GLY A 112 -17.63 -8.65 -41.43
CA GLY A 112 -17.26 -9.56 -42.51
C GLY A 112 -18.11 -10.84 -42.51
N LEU A 113 -18.42 -11.38 -41.34
CA LEU A 113 -19.33 -12.51 -41.17
C LEU A 113 -20.73 -12.13 -41.70
N TRP A 114 -21.29 -11.01 -41.25
CA TRP A 114 -22.61 -10.58 -41.69
C TRP A 114 -22.63 -10.35 -43.20
N ASN A 115 -21.68 -9.61 -43.77
CA ASN A 115 -21.61 -9.37 -45.21
C ASN A 115 -21.46 -10.68 -46.03
N SER A 116 -20.78 -11.68 -45.47
CA SER A 116 -20.54 -12.95 -46.16
C SER A 116 -21.78 -13.85 -46.19
N MET A 117 -22.57 -13.92 -45.11
CA MET A 117 -23.66 -14.91 -44.99
C MET A 117 -25.01 -14.37 -44.53
N GLY A 118 -25.08 -13.12 -44.06
CA GLY A 118 -26.26 -12.51 -43.45
C GLY A 118 -27.47 -12.40 -44.39
N TYR A 119 -27.23 -12.20 -45.70
CA TYR A 119 -28.31 -12.17 -46.70
C TYR A 119 -29.07 -13.50 -46.81
N ALA A 120 -28.43 -14.62 -46.45
CA ALA A 120 -29.04 -15.94 -46.54
C ALA A 120 -29.82 -16.31 -45.29
N VAL A 121 -29.84 -15.48 -44.24
CA VAL A 121 -30.55 -15.78 -42.98
C VAL A 121 -32.06 -15.62 -43.16
N VAL A 122 -32.83 -16.67 -42.85
CA VAL A 122 -34.30 -16.61 -42.89
C VAL A 122 -34.83 -15.78 -41.73
N CYS A 123 -35.63 -14.77 -42.06
CA CYS A 123 -36.21 -13.81 -41.12
C CYS A 123 -37.69 -13.52 -41.41
N GLY A 124 -38.40 -13.00 -40.40
CA GLY A 124 -39.79 -12.58 -40.50
C GLY A 124 -40.84 -13.62 -40.07
N GLY A 125 -40.43 -14.66 -39.32
CA GLY A 125 -41.37 -15.65 -38.79
C GLY A 125 -42.38 -15.05 -37.80
N TYR A 126 -43.55 -15.68 -37.68
CA TYR A 126 -44.58 -15.23 -36.75
C TYR A 126 -44.24 -15.56 -35.29
N ILE A 127 -44.62 -14.67 -34.37
CA ILE A 127 -44.48 -14.88 -32.92
C ILE A 127 -45.81 -15.35 -32.31
N LYS A 128 -46.91 -14.67 -32.64
CA LYS A 128 -48.23 -14.90 -32.02
C LYS A 128 -49.11 -15.81 -32.86
N LYS A 129 -49.36 -15.44 -34.12
CA LYS A 129 -50.25 -16.18 -35.03
C LYS A 129 -49.71 -16.18 -36.47
N PRO A 130 -49.86 -17.30 -37.20
CA PRO A 130 -49.54 -17.34 -38.62
C PRO A 130 -50.47 -16.40 -39.39
N GLY A 131 -49.91 -15.67 -40.36
CA GLY A 131 -50.68 -14.75 -41.22
C GLY A 131 -50.88 -13.34 -40.67
N GLU A 132 -50.31 -12.99 -39.50
CA GLU A 132 -50.06 -11.57 -39.21
C GLU A 132 -49.11 -11.04 -40.29
N ASN A 133 -49.51 -9.99 -41.03
CA ASN A 133 -48.70 -9.39 -42.10
C ASN A 133 -47.49 -8.63 -41.51
N ASN A 134 -46.57 -9.42 -40.98
CA ASN A 134 -45.30 -9.04 -40.42
C ASN A 134 -44.28 -9.09 -41.57
N GLN A 135 -44.40 -8.13 -42.48
CA GLN A 135 -43.37 -7.83 -43.46
C GLN A 135 -42.64 -6.57 -43.05
N LYS A 136 -41.31 -6.60 -43.19
CA LYS A 136 -40.46 -5.43 -43.00
C LYS A 136 -39.24 -5.55 -43.91
N ASN A 137 -38.92 -4.46 -44.58
CA ASN A 137 -37.76 -4.30 -45.42
C ASN A 137 -36.68 -3.57 -44.63
N PHE A 138 -35.47 -4.11 -44.66
CA PHE A 138 -34.31 -3.54 -43.98
C PHE A 138 -33.34 -3.01 -45.03
N HIS A 139 -33.05 -1.71 -44.97
CA HIS A 139 -32.25 -1.03 -45.99
C HIS A 139 -30.79 -0.96 -45.55
N TYR A 140 -29.94 -1.72 -46.23
CA TYR A 140 -28.49 -1.66 -46.10
C TYR A 140 -27.94 -0.64 -47.10
N THR A 141 -28.27 0.63 -46.85
CA THR A 141 -27.96 1.78 -47.71
C THR A 141 -27.06 2.79 -47.01
N ASP A 142 -26.31 3.57 -47.79
CA ASP A 142 -25.63 4.77 -47.30
C ASP A 142 -26.59 5.96 -47.12
N GLU A 143 -26.06 7.11 -46.67
CA GLU A 143 -26.83 8.36 -46.52
C GLU A 143 -27.39 8.89 -47.84
N ASN A 144 -26.86 8.44 -48.98
CA ASN A 144 -27.32 8.81 -50.32
C ASN A 144 -28.38 7.84 -50.86
N GLY A 145 -28.78 6.83 -50.08
CA GLY A 145 -29.77 5.83 -50.48
C GLY A 145 -29.24 4.74 -51.41
N ASN A 146 -27.93 4.69 -51.66
CA ASN A 146 -27.31 3.64 -52.47
C ASN A 146 -27.07 2.39 -51.60
N GLY A 147 -27.62 1.24 -52.02
CA GLY A 147 -27.42 -0.01 -51.31
C GLY A 147 -28.43 -1.09 -51.68
N THR A 148 -28.60 -2.04 -50.77
CA THR A 148 -29.48 -3.21 -50.99
C THR A 148 -30.55 -3.31 -49.91
N THR A 149 -31.64 -3.99 -50.23
CA THR A 149 -32.78 -4.17 -49.32
C THR A 149 -32.98 -5.65 -49.05
N ILE A 150 -33.13 -6.02 -47.77
CA ILE A 150 -33.51 -7.38 -47.38
C ILE A 150 -34.98 -7.38 -46.95
N ASN A 151 -35.79 -8.22 -47.58
CA ASN A 151 -37.17 -8.46 -47.18
C ASN A 151 -37.22 -9.56 -46.12
N CYS A 152 -37.88 -9.28 -45.00
CA CYS A 152 -38.25 -10.28 -43.99
C CYS A 152 -39.76 -10.43 -43.94
N GLY A 153 -40.25 -11.66 -44.08
CA GLY A 153 -41.66 -12.04 -43.96
C GLY A 153 -42.28 -12.52 -45.28
N GLY A 154 -41.88 -11.94 -46.41
CA GLY A 154 -42.42 -12.26 -47.73
C GLY A 154 -41.78 -13.48 -48.37
N SER A 155 -42.23 -13.81 -49.59
CA SER A 155 -41.62 -14.82 -50.47
C SER A 155 -41.75 -14.42 -51.94
N THR A 156 -41.17 -15.22 -52.83
CA THR A 156 -41.31 -15.04 -54.28
C THR A 156 -42.22 -16.14 -54.84
N ASN A 157 -43.28 -15.75 -55.55
CA ASN A 157 -44.17 -16.65 -56.25
C ASN A 157 -43.45 -17.35 -57.43
N SER A 158 -44.01 -18.47 -57.91
CA SER A 158 -43.43 -19.21 -59.05
C SER A 158 -43.33 -18.40 -60.35
N ASN A 159 -44.14 -17.34 -60.49
CA ASN A 159 -44.09 -16.40 -61.63
C ASN A 159 -43.08 -15.25 -61.43
N GLY A 160 -42.29 -15.27 -60.35
CA GLY A 160 -41.30 -14.23 -60.03
C GLY A 160 -41.85 -13.00 -59.32
N THR A 161 -43.17 -12.91 -59.08
CA THR A 161 -43.77 -11.79 -58.35
C THR A 161 -43.59 -11.91 -56.84
N HIS A 162 -43.56 -10.78 -56.13
CA HIS A 162 -43.53 -10.75 -54.67
C HIS A 162 -44.83 -11.30 -54.08
N SER A 163 -44.71 -12.10 -53.02
CA SER A 163 -45.84 -12.60 -52.22
C SER A 163 -45.73 -12.07 -50.80
N PRO A 164 -46.82 -11.49 -50.26
CA PRO A 164 -46.85 -11.07 -48.87
C PRO A 164 -46.89 -12.26 -47.89
N ASN A 165 -47.23 -13.46 -48.38
CA ASN A 165 -47.26 -14.68 -47.59
C ASN A 165 -45.99 -15.49 -47.90
N GLY A 166 -45.10 -15.60 -46.92
CA GLY A 166 -43.81 -16.25 -47.08
C GLY A 166 -43.26 -16.78 -45.78
N THR A 167 -42.09 -16.29 -45.36
CA THR A 167 -41.48 -16.70 -44.09
C THR A 167 -42.34 -16.33 -42.88
N ASN A 168 -43.23 -15.35 -42.99
CA ASN A 168 -44.24 -15.01 -41.96
C ASN A 168 -45.30 -16.09 -41.71
N THR A 169 -45.34 -17.14 -42.54
CA THR A 169 -46.12 -18.35 -42.28
C THR A 169 -45.37 -19.39 -41.45
N LEU A 170 -44.05 -19.22 -41.30
CA LEU A 170 -43.19 -20.05 -40.44
C LEU A 170 -43.12 -19.43 -39.05
N LYS A 171 -42.99 -20.26 -38.01
CA LYS A 171 -42.81 -19.78 -36.65
C LYS A 171 -41.41 -19.18 -36.48
N ALA A 172 -41.32 -18.01 -35.87
CA ALA A 172 -40.05 -17.49 -35.36
C ALA A 172 -39.69 -18.26 -34.07
N ASP A 173 -38.71 -19.15 -34.18
CA ASP A 173 -38.24 -19.98 -33.07
C ASP A 173 -36.82 -20.47 -33.37
N LYS A 174 -36.16 -21.00 -32.35
CA LYS A 174 -34.81 -21.57 -32.47
C LYS A 174 -34.78 -22.66 -33.54
N ASN A 175 -33.74 -22.65 -34.37
CA ASN A 175 -33.53 -23.54 -35.51
C ASN A 175 -34.48 -23.35 -36.71
N VAL A 176 -35.35 -22.32 -36.70
CA VAL A 176 -36.33 -22.09 -37.77
C VAL A 176 -36.07 -20.76 -38.47
N SER A 177 -36.44 -19.64 -37.85
CA SER A 177 -36.34 -18.31 -38.44
C SER A 177 -36.22 -17.25 -37.36
N LEU A 178 -35.59 -16.12 -37.71
CA LEU A 178 -35.57 -14.95 -36.84
C LEU A 178 -36.91 -14.21 -36.89
N SER A 179 -37.32 -13.65 -35.76
CA SER A 179 -38.42 -12.68 -35.73
C SER A 179 -37.98 -11.34 -36.34
N ILE A 180 -38.95 -10.48 -36.69
CA ILE A 180 -38.65 -9.11 -37.15
C ILE A 180 -37.86 -8.34 -36.09
N GLU A 181 -38.24 -8.46 -34.81
CA GLU A 181 -37.58 -7.74 -33.72
C GLU A 181 -36.10 -8.18 -33.56
N GLN A 182 -35.82 -9.48 -33.69
CA GLN A 182 -34.46 -10.00 -33.66
C GLN A 182 -33.64 -9.49 -34.84
N TYR A 183 -34.22 -9.51 -36.05
CA TYR A 183 -33.54 -9.02 -37.25
C TYR A 183 -33.32 -7.50 -37.20
N GLU A 184 -34.26 -6.75 -36.63
CA GLU A 184 -34.14 -5.31 -36.42
C GLU A 184 -32.98 -4.96 -35.49
N LYS A 185 -32.79 -5.70 -34.39
CA LYS A 185 -31.63 -5.54 -33.51
C LYS A 185 -30.32 -5.84 -34.22
N ILE A 186 -30.27 -6.89 -35.05
CA ILE A 186 -29.07 -7.18 -35.88
C ILE A 186 -28.82 -6.02 -36.85
N HIS A 187 -29.86 -5.55 -37.53
CA HIS A 187 -29.76 -4.50 -38.52
C HIS A 187 -29.25 -3.19 -37.91
N GLU A 188 -29.82 -2.77 -36.78
CA GLU A 188 -29.38 -1.60 -36.02
C GLU A 188 -27.91 -1.73 -35.60
N ALA A 189 -27.54 -2.86 -34.98
CA ALA A 189 -26.18 -3.13 -34.54
C ALA A 189 -25.18 -3.11 -35.72
N TYR A 190 -25.57 -3.67 -36.86
CA TYR A 190 -24.76 -3.65 -38.07
C TYR A 190 -24.56 -2.22 -38.59
N GLN A 191 -25.61 -1.41 -38.63
CA GLN A 191 -25.53 -0.04 -39.14
C GLN A 191 -24.64 0.83 -38.25
N ILE A 192 -24.77 0.73 -36.93
CA ILE A 192 -23.89 1.41 -35.97
C ILE A 192 -22.43 1.00 -36.21
N LEU A 193 -22.17 -0.31 -36.28
CA LEU A 193 -20.82 -0.85 -36.44
C LEU A 193 -20.18 -0.46 -37.77
N SER A 194 -20.94 -0.57 -38.86
CA SER A 194 -20.53 -0.20 -40.23
C SER A 194 -20.22 1.29 -40.33
N LYS A 195 -21.11 2.15 -39.79
CA LYS A 195 -20.95 3.60 -39.78
C LYS A 195 -19.73 4.04 -38.99
N ALA A 196 -19.60 3.58 -37.75
CA ALA A 196 -18.52 3.94 -36.85
C ALA A 196 -17.15 3.56 -37.45
N LEU A 197 -17.00 2.33 -37.94
CA LEU A 197 -15.73 1.85 -38.47
C LEU A 197 -15.33 2.49 -39.82
N LYS A 198 -16.31 2.93 -40.63
CA LYS A 198 -16.04 3.58 -41.92
C LYS A 198 -15.74 5.07 -41.79
N GLN A 199 -16.47 5.80 -40.94
CA GLN A 199 -16.37 7.25 -40.88
C GLN A 199 -15.40 7.74 -39.79
N ALA A 200 -15.51 7.20 -38.58
CA ALA A 200 -14.71 7.63 -37.45
C ALA A 200 -13.53 6.68 -37.15
N GLY A 201 -13.61 5.44 -37.62
CA GLY A 201 -12.73 4.36 -37.16
C GLY A 201 -13.03 3.95 -35.72
N LEU A 202 -12.29 2.98 -35.21
CA LEU A 202 -12.33 2.61 -33.79
C LEU A 202 -11.52 3.65 -33.00
N ALA A 203 -12.05 4.15 -31.89
CA ALA A 203 -11.30 5.04 -31.02
C ALA A 203 -10.15 4.29 -30.30
N PRO A 204 -9.06 4.97 -29.91
CA PRO A 204 -8.07 4.40 -29.00
C PRO A 204 -8.73 3.80 -27.75
N LEU A 205 -8.20 2.69 -27.24
CA LEU A 205 -8.86 1.90 -26.19
C LEU A 205 -8.97 2.62 -24.84
N ASN A 206 -8.17 3.65 -24.61
CA ASN A 206 -8.25 4.53 -23.45
C ASN A 206 -9.10 5.80 -23.68
N SER A 207 -9.67 5.98 -24.87
CA SER A 207 -10.52 7.10 -25.22
C SER A 207 -12.00 6.81 -24.91
N LYS A 208 -12.78 7.86 -24.67
CA LYS A 208 -14.25 7.77 -24.56
C LYS A 208 -14.94 7.70 -25.93
N GLY A 209 -14.17 7.77 -27.02
CA GLY A 209 -14.69 7.87 -28.37
C GLY A 209 -15.28 9.23 -28.69
N GLU A 210 -15.60 9.39 -29.96
CA GLU A 210 -16.31 10.52 -30.54
C GLU A 210 -17.78 10.14 -30.74
N LYS A 211 -18.64 11.15 -30.68
CA LYS A 211 -20.07 10.97 -30.98
C LYS A 211 -20.26 10.85 -32.48
N LEU A 212 -21.15 9.95 -32.90
CA LEU A 212 -21.55 9.77 -34.28
C LEU A 212 -23.04 9.48 -34.38
N GLU A 213 -23.63 9.85 -35.51
CA GLU A 213 -25.03 9.61 -35.83
C GLU A 213 -25.12 8.44 -36.82
N ALA A 214 -25.76 7.34 -36.40
CA ALA A 214 -26.02 6.21 -37.28
C ALA A 214 -27.46 6.28 -37.81
N HIS A 215 -27.60 6.23 -39.13
CA HIS A 215 -28.90 6.21 -39.80
C HIS A 215 -29.36 4.77 -40.02
N VAL A 216 -30.54 4.43 -39.52
CA VAL A 216 -31.15 3.10 -39.68
C VAL A 216 -32.47 3.26 -40.41
N THR A 217 -32.52 2.77 -41.65
CA THR A 217 -33.71 2.92 -42.51
C THR A 217 -34.41 1.58 -42.68
N THR A 218 -35.72 1.55 -42.40
CA THR A 218 -36.59 0.38 -42.62
C THR A 218 -37.84 0.82 -43.36
N SER A 219 -38.48 -0.09 -44.09
CA SER A 219 -39.81 0.18 -44.64
C SER A 219 -40.78 -0.97 -44.40
N LYS A 220 -42.06 -0.63 -44.30
CA LYS A 220 -43.15 -1.58 -44.07
C LYS A 220 -44.32 -1.25 -44.98
N ASP A 221 -44.83 -2.27 -45.65
CA ASP A 221 -46.02 -2.16 -46.49
C ASP A 221 -47.28 -2.16 -45.60
N GLN A 222 -48.11 -1.13 -45.73
CA GLN A 222 -49.39 -1.05 -45.03
C GLN A 222 -50.49 -1.66 -45.89
N GLN A 223 -51.25 -2.62 -45.35
CA GLN A 223 -52.48 -3.13 -46.00
C GLN A 223 -53.70 -2.35 -45.50
N GLY A 224 -54.50 -1.79 -46.43
CA GLY A 224 -55.82 -1.20 -46.13
C GLY A 224 -56.26 0.02 -46.95
N THR A 225 -55.38 0.62 -47.77
CA THR A 225 -55.72 1.78 -48.62
C THR A 225 -55.61 1.41 -50.10
N SER A 226 -56.48 1.98 -50.95
CA SER A 226 -56.58 1.68 -52.41
C SER A 226 -55.32 2.01 -53.25
N SER A 227 -54.22 2.42 -52.61
CA SER A 227 -52.87 2.39 -53.15
C SER A 227 -51.96 1.74 -52.09
N ASP A 228 -51.19 0.72 -52.45
CA ASP A 228 -50.17 0.11 -51.59
C ASP A 228 -49.19 1.21 -51.10
N GLN A 229 -49.40 1.75 -49.89
CA GLN A 229 -48.52 2.75 -49.30
C GLN A 229 -47.43 2.06 -48.48
N THR A 230 -46.19 2.13 -48.97
CA THR A 230 -45.00 1.75 -48.21
C THR A 230 -44.63 2.90 -47.26
N THR A 231 -44.61 2.64 -45.95
CA THR A 231 -44.10 3.59 -44.96
C THR A 231 -42.61 3.34 -44.77
N THR A 232 -41.78 4.35 -45.04
CA THR A 232 -40.33 4.32 -44.77
C THR A 232 -40.05 5.09 -43.49
N THR A 233 -39.32 4.46 -42.57
CA THR A 233 -38.89 5.03 -41.30
C THR A 233 -37.37 5.08 -41.26
N THR A 234 -36.81 6.26 -41.06
CA THR A 234 -35.37 6.45 -40.79
C THR A 234 -35.19 6.92 -39.36
N SER A 235 -34.51 6.10 -38.57
CA SER A 235 -34.10 6.42 -37.20
C SER A 235 -32.67 6.96 -37.22
N VAL A 236 -32.43 8.05 -36.49
CA VAL A 236 -31.09 8.56 -36.22
C VAL A 236 -30.71 8.13 -34.80
N ILE A 237 -29.58 7.44 -34.67
CA ILE A 237 -29.11 6.90 -33.40
C ILE A 237 -27.82 7.60 -33.03
N ASP A 238 -27.88 8.39 -31.96
CA ASP A 238 -26.70 8.95 -31.31
C ASP A 238 -25.90 7.84 -30.62
N THR A 239 -24.65 7.66 -31.05
CA THR A 239 -23.79 6.60 -30.53
C THR A 239 -22.32 7.04 -30.51
N THR A 240 -21.42 6.15 -30.09
CA THR A 240 -19.99 6.43 -29.93
C THR A 240 -19.13 5.36 -30.59
N ASN A 241 -17.94 5.73 -31.05
CA ASN A 241 -16.98 4.77 -31.64
C ASN A 241 -16.01 4.16 -30.60
N ASP A 242 -16.36 4.18 -29.31
CA ASP A 242 -15.57 3.49 -28.30
C ASP A 242 -15.68 1.97 -28.44
N ALA A 243 -14.62 1.26 -28.05
CA ALA A 243 -14.52 -0.18 -28.22
C ALA A 243 -15.65 -0.96 -27.50
N GLN A 244 -16.06 -0.52 -26.31
CA GLN A 244 -17.05 -1.23 -25.50
C GLN A 244 -18.43 -1.19 -26.18
N ASN A 245 -18.82 -0.03 -26.69
CA ASN A 245 -20.05 0.12 -27.45
C ASN A 245 -20.02 -0.75 -28.72
N LEU A 246 -18.97 -0.64 -29.54
CA LEU A 246 -18.89 -1.38 -30.81
C LEU A 246 -18.82 -2.90 -30.60
N LEU A 247 -18.12 -3.38 -29.57
CA LEU A 247 -18.09 -4.80 -29.22
C LEU A 247 -19.46 -5.30 -28.77
N THR A 248 -20.28 -4.45 -28.14
CA THR A 248 -21.66 -4.80 -27.76
C THR A 248 -22.54 -4.97 -29.01
N GLN A 249 -22.36 -4.13 -30.01
CA GLN A 249 -23.06 -4.26 -31.30
C GLN A 249 -22.64 -5.55 -32.01
N ALA A 250 -21.33 -5.81 -32.12
CA ALA A 250 -20.81 -7.06 -32.69
C ALA A 250 -21.33 -8.30 -31.95
N GLN A 251 -21.35 -8.27 -30.62
CA GLN A 251 -21.87 -9.35 -29.78
C GLN A 251 -23.36 -9.61 -30.05
N THR A 252 -24.17 -8.55 -30.25
CA THR A 252 -25.60 -8.68 -30.54
C THR A 252 -25.84 -9.46 -31.84
N ILE A 253 -25.06 -9.17 -32.88
CA ILE A 253 -25.13 -9.87 -34.17
C ILE A 253 -24.78 -11.36 -33.99
N VAL A 254 -23.63 -11.63 -33.38
CA VAL A 254 -23.10 -13.00 -33.24
C VAL A 254 -23.96 -13.85 -32.31
N ASN A 255 -24.40 -13.33 -31.17
CA ASN A 255 -25.24 -14.08 -30.22
C ASN A 255 -26.59 -14.41 -30.83
N THR A 256 -27.20 -13.47 -31.56
CA THR A 256 -28.49 -13.75 -32.20
C THR A 256 -28.38 -14.91 -33.20
N LEU A 257 -27.30 -14.96 -33.98
CA LEU A 257 -27.03 -16.07 -34.90
C LEU A 257 -26.74 -17.38 -34.17
N LYS A 258 -25.88 -17.34 -33.14
CA LYS A 258 -25.43 -18.50 -32.37
C LYS A 258 -26.52 -19.12 -31.51
N ASP A 259 -27.38 -18.30 -30.89
CA ASP A 259 -28.37 -18.76 -29.92
C ASP A 259 -29.63 -19.28 -30.61
N TYR A 260 -30.05 -18.62 -31.70
CA TYR A 260 -31.28 -18.94 -32.43
C TYR A 260 -31.06 -19.82 -33.67
N CYS A 261 -29.84 -19.89 -34.20
CA CYS A 261 -29.48 -20.79 -35.30
C CYS A 261 -30.50 -20.80 -36.47
N PRO A 262 -30.84 -19.65 -37.06
CA PRO A 262 -31.88 -19.59 -38.10
C PRO A 262 -31.53 -20.47 -39.31
N MET A 263 -32.56 -20.88 -40.07
CA MET A 263 -32.34 -21.55 -41.34
C MET A 263 -31.69 -20.62 -42.36
N LEU A 264 -30.91 -21.19 -43.27
CA LEU A 264 -30.31 -20.50 -44.40
C LEU A 264 -31.14 -20.76 -45.66
N ILE A 265 -31.32 -19.70 -46.45
CA ILE A 265 -31.96 -19.74 -47.76
C ILE A 265 -31.11 -20.64 -48.67
N ALA A 266 -31.73 -21.65 -49.27
CA ALA A 266 -31.07 -22.54 -50.22
C ALA A 266 -30.89 -21.85 -51.59
N LYS A 267 -29.92 -22.32 -52.37
CA LYS A 267 -29.77 -21.89 -53.76
C LYS A 267 -30.99 -22.32 -54.58
N SER A 268 -31.59 -21.39 -55.33
CA SER A 268 -32.70 -21.67 -56.25
C SER A 268 -32.30 -22.68 -57.33
N SER A 269 -33.18 -23.65 -57.64
CA SER A 269 -32.93 -24.69 -58.65
C SER A 269 -33.21 -24.26 -60.09
N SER A 270 -33.73 -23.05 -60.30
CA SER A 270 -34.08 -22.51 -61.60
C SER A 270 -32.86 -21.90 -62.31
N ASN A 271 -32.38 -22.58 -63.37
CA ASN A 271 -31.47 -22.05 -64.37
C ASN A 271 -32.12 -20.87 -65.13
N GLY A 272 -32.12 -19.66 -64.57
CA GLY A 272 -32.72 -18.52 -65.28
C GLY A 272 -32.90 -17.20 -64.53
N GLY A 273 -32.03 -16.86 -63.57
CA GLY A 273 -32.02 -15.53 -62.94
C GLY A 273 -30.76 -14.77 -63.31
N THR A 274 -30.90 -13.70 -64.09
CA THR A 274 -29.83 -12.76 -64.46
C THR A 274 -29.25 -12.07 -63.23
N ASN A 275 -28.17 -12.64 -62.71
CA ASN A 275 -26.98 -11.93 -62.21
C ASN A 275 -25.94 -13.01 -61.90
N GLY A 276 -24.92 -13.11 -62.74
CA GLY A 276 -23.80 -14.06 -62.64
C GLY A 276 -22.89 -13.84 -61.43
N ALA A 277 -23.44 -13.60 -60.24
CA ALA A 277 -22.69 -13.64 -59.00
C ALA A 277 -22.54 -15.12 -58.59
N ASN A 278 -21.29 -15.59 -58.55
CA ASN A 278 -20.96 -16.94 -58.10
C ASN A 278 -21.56 -17.19 -56.69
N THR A 279 -22.63 -17.97 -56.61
CA THR A 279 -23.23 -18.37 -55.33
C THR A 279 -22.16 -18.99 -54.44
N PRO A 280 -22.00 -18.56 -53.18
CA PRO A 280 -20.98 -19.11 -52.30
C PRO A 280 -21.08 -20.63 -52.16
N SER A 281 -19.94 -21.31 -52.05
CA SER A 281 -19.83 -22.77 -52.04
C SER A 281 -20.59 -23.43 -50.88
N TRP A 282 -20.74 -22.71 -49.77
CA TRP A 282 -21.50 -23.15 -48.61
C TRP A 282 -23.02 -23.12 -48.82
N GLN A 283 -23.53 -22.34 -49.78
CA GLN A 283 -24.96 -22.23 -50.09
C GLN A 283 -25.35 -23.26 -51.16
N THR A 284 -25.64 -24.49 -50.72
CA THR A 284 -25.98 -25.62 -51.60
C THR A 284 -27.45 -25.61 -52.05
N ALA A 285 -27.74 -26.24 -53.19
CA ALA A 285 -29.10 -26.57 -53.61
C ALA A 285 -29.65 -27.78 -52.79
N GLY A 286 -30.96 -27.95 -52.73
CA GLY A 286 -31.58 -29.15 -52.12
C GLY A 286 -32.06 -28.99 -50.67
N GLY A 287 -32.61 -27.84 -50.30
CA GLY A 287 -33.22 -27.57 -48.98
C GLY A 287 -32.36 -26.68 -48.09
N GLY A 288 -33.00 -25.80 -47.31
CA GLY A 288 -32.31 -24.89 -46.40
C GLY A 288 -31.56 -25.66 -45.31
N LYS A 289 -30.37 -25.18 -44.91
CA LYS A 289 -29.61 -25.75 -43.80
C LYS A 289 -29.72 -24.86 -42.58
N ASN A 290 -29.66 -25.46 -41.40
CA ASN A 290 -29.52 -24.70 -40.16
C ASN A 290 -28.17 -23.95 -40.18
N SER A 291 -28.17 -22.66 -39.84
CA SER A 291 -26.96 -21.82 -39.86
C SER A 291 -25.88 -22.33 -38.91
N CYS A 292 -26.22 -22.81 -37.72
CA CYS A 292 -25.25 -23.36 -36.77
C CYS A 292 -24.70 -24.73 -37.21
N ALA A 293 -25.44 -25.50 -38.01
CA ALA A 293 -24.91 -26.73 -38.60
C ALA A 293 -23.84 -26.44 -39.67
N THR A 294 -23.93 -25.28 -40.34
CA THR A 294 -22.99 -24.87 -41.38
C THR A 294 -21.84 -24.05 -40.80
N PHE A 295 -22.16 -23.08 -39.94
CA PHE A 295 -21.23 -22.07 -39.44
C PHE A 295 -20.99 -22.15 -37.92
N GLY A 296 -21.27 -23.29 -37.28
CA GLY A 296 -21.15 -23.42 -35.82
C GLY A 296 -19.73 -23.17 -35.31
N ALA A 297 -18.72 -23.58 -36.07
CA ALA A 297 -17.32 -23.33 -35.76
C ALA A 297 -16.98 -21.83 -35.94
N GLU A 298 -17.44 -21.22 -37.03
CA GLU A 298 -17.25 -19.79 -37.34
C GLU A 298 -17.95 -18.89 -36.31
N PHE A 299 -19.19 -19.21 -35.92
CA PHE A 299 -19.93 -18.49 -34.87
C PHE A 299 -19.25 -18.63 -33.50
N SER A 300 -18.64 -19.78 -33.21
CA SER A 300 -17.89 -19.97 -31.97
C SER A 300 -16.58 -19.19 -31.99
N ALA A 301 -15.81 -19.29 -33.08
CA ALA A 301 -14.55 -18.57 -33.24
C ALA A 301 -14.74 -17.05 -33.10
N ILE A 302 -15.74 -16.48 -33.76
CA ILE A 302 -15.98 -15.03 -33.67
C ILE A 302 -16.55 -14.60 -32.31
N SER A 303 -17.37 -15.45 -31.67
CA SER A 303 -17.82 -15.23 -30.30
C SER A 303 -16.63 -15.19 -29.34
N ASP A 304 -15.65 -16.06 -29.53
CA ASP A 304 -14.42 -16.08 -28.73
C ASP A 304 -13.55 -14.85 -29.01
N MET A 305 -13.42 -14.42 -30.27
CA MET A 305 -12.73 -13.18 -30.65
C MET A 305 -13.34 -11.95 -29.95
N ILE A 306 -14.67 -11.81 -29.96
CA ILE A 306 -15.37 -10.68 -29.32
C ILE A 306 -15.18 -10.74 -27.79
N SER A 307 -15.30 -11.92 -27.19
CA SER A 307 -15.08 -12.12 -25.75
C SER A 307 -13.64 -11.77 -25.33
N ASN A 308 -12.65 -12.21 -26.11
CA ASN A 308 -11.25 -11.90 -25.87
C ASN A 308 -10.96 -10.40 -26.09
N ALA A 309 -11.57 -9.77 -27.10
CA ALA A 309 -11.46 -8.32 -27.31
C ALA A 309 -12.09 -7.51 -26.14
N GLN A 310 -13.23 -7.94 -25.59
CA GLN A 310 -13.82 -7.31 -24.40
C GLN A 310 -12.87 -7.40 -23.21
N LYS A 311 -12.22 -8.55 -22.98
CA LYS A 311 -11.20 -8.70 -21.93
C LYS A 311 -9.98 -7.80 -22.17
N ILE A 312 -9.53 -7.68 -23.42
CA ILE A 312 -8.44 -6.76 -23.79
C ILE A 312 -8.80 -5.32 -23.40
N VAL A 313 -10.02 -4.86 -23.73
CA VAL A 313 -10.48 -3.50 -23.38
C VAL A 313 -10.50 -3.31 -21.85
N GLN A 314 -11.01 -4.29 -21.09
CA GLN A 314 -11.05 -4.22 -19.63
C GLN A 314 -9.66 -4.16 -18.99
N GLU A 315 -8.75 -5.05 -19.39
CA GLU A 315 -7.36 -5.06 -18.91
C GLU A 315 -6.63 -3.76 -19.29
N THR A 316 -6.90 -3.22 -20.48
CA THR A 316 -6.31 -1.96 -20.95
C THR A 316 -6.77 -0.76 -20.11
N GLN A 317 -8.05 -0.71 -19.74
CA GLN A 317 -8.58 0.32 -18.84
C GLN A 317 -7.94 0.24 -17.44
N GLN A 318 -7.79 -0.98 -16.90
CA GLN A 318 -7.12 -1.19 -15.62
C GLN A 318 -5.63 -0.84 -15.67
N LEU A 319 -4.95 -1.16 -16.78
CA LEU A 319 -3.56 -0.81 -17.02
C LEU A 319 -3.35 0.71 -16.99
N ASN A 320 -4.26 1.47 -17.60
CA ASN A 320 -4.21 2.93 -17.61
C ASN A 320 -4.44 3.55 -16.22
N ALA A 321 -5.24 2.91 -15.37
CA ALA A 321 -5.47 3.35 -14.00
C ALA A 321 -4.30 3.05 -13.05
N ASN A 322 -3.52 1.99 -13.32
CA ASN A 322 -2.49 1.46 -12.43
C ASN A 322 -1.06 1.76 -12.93
N GLN A 323 -0.78 3.00 -13.33
CA GLN A 323 0.55 3.39 -13.78
C GLN A 323 1.54 3.57 -12.61
N PRO A 324 2.69 2.86 -12.61
CA PRO A 324 3.75 3.06 -11.62
C PRO A 324 4.36 4.47 -11.75
N LYS A 325 4.71 5.06 -10.60
CA LYS A 325 5.30 6.40 -10.53
C LYS A 325 6.81 6.33 -10.37
N ASN A 326 7.51 7.26 -11.03
CA ASN A 326 8.95 7.41 -10.86
C ASN A 326 9.32 7.81 -9.43
N ILE A 327 10.46 7.29 -8.96
CA ILE A 327 11.12 7.72 -7.74
C ILE A 327 11.60 9.16 -7.92
N THR A 328 11.09 10.04 -7.07
CA THR A 328 11.54 11.44 -6.96
C THR A 328 12.31 11.61 -5.67
N GLN A 329 13.34 12.48 -5.69
CA GLN A 329 14.24 12.70 -4.57
C GLN A 329 14.77 11.39 -3.95
N PRO A 330 15.63 10.62 -4.65
CA PRO A 330 16.07 9.29 -4.18
C PRO A 330 16.65 9.28 -2.77
N ASN A 331 17.26 10.39 -2.34
CA ASN A 331 17.85 10.57 -1.02
C ASN A 331 16.82 10.94 0.08
N ASN A 332 15.56 11.18 -0.29
CA ASN A 332 14.46 11.46 0.63
C ASN A 332 13.75 10.15 0.99
N PHE A 333 14.28 9.47 2.00
CA PHE A 333 13.79 8.17 2.45
C PHE A 333 12.44 8.23 3.21
N ASN A 334 11.95 9.43 3.56
CA ASN A 334 10.58 9.59 4.05
C ASN A 334 9.57 9.40 2.91
N LEU A 335 9.91 9.82 1.70
CA LEU A 335 9.10 9.59 0.49
C LEU A 335 9.34 8.18 -0.06
N ASN A 336 10.60 7.74 -0.07
CA ASN A 336 11.05 6.46 -0.62
C ASN A 336 11.26 5.41 0.48
N SER A 337 10.30 5.31 1.41
CA SER A 337 10.29 4.32 2.47
C SER A 337 10.24 2.87 1.92
N PRO A 338 10.66 1.86 2.71
CA PRO A 338 10.50 0.45 2.32
C PRO A 338 9.07 0.08 1.91
N GLY A 339 8.06 0.64 2.59
CA GLY A 339 6.66 0.41 2.26
C GLY A 339 6.24 1.01 0.92
N SER A 340 6.67 2.23 0.60
CA SER A 340 6.36 2.86 -0.69
C SER A 340 7.11 2.22 -1.86
N LEU A 341 8.35 1.80 -1.66
CA LEU A 341 9.11 1.04 -2.68
C LEU A 341 8.52 -0.36 -2.90
N THR A 342 8.02 -1.03 -1.86
CA THR A 342 7.30 -2.30 -2.01
C THR A 342 6.01 -2.11 -2.79
N ALA A 343 5.25 -1.05 -2.52
CA ALA A 343 4.03 -0.73 -3.27
C ALA A 343 4.32 -0.37 -4.74
N LEU A 344 5.43 0.32 -5.00
CA LEU A 344 5.91 0.59 -6.35
C LEU A 344 6.26 -0.71 -7.09
N ALA A 345 7.03 -1.60 -6.45
CA ALA A 345 7.38 -2.90 -7.01
C ALA A 345 6.13 -3.73 -7.37
N GLN A 346 5.14 -3.77 -6.47
CA GLN A 346 3.86 -4.45 -6.72
C GLN A 346 3.09 -3.82 -7.90
N SER A 347 3.12 -2.49 -8.01
CA SER A 347 2.48 -1.78 -9.13
C SER A 347 3.18 -2.08 -10.46
N MET A 348 4.52 -2.14 -10.47
CA MET A 348 5.30 -2.55 -11.64
C MET A 348 4.98 -3.98 -12.08
N LEU A 349 4.89 -4.92 -11.12
CA LEU A 349 4.53 -6.32 -11.40
C LEU A 349 3.13 -6.44 -12.00
N LYS A 350 2.14 -5.79 -11.39
CA LYS A 350 0.75 -5.80 -11.91
C LYS A 350 0.68 -5.19 -13.31
N ASN A 351 1.37 -4.07 -13.53
CA ASN A 351 1.42 -3.42 -14.82
C ASN A 351 2.02 -4.36 -15.89
N ALA A 352 3.16 -4.98 -15.61
CA ALA A 352 3.79 -5.93 -16.52
C ALA A 352 2.90 -7.16 -16.80
N GLN A 353 2.24 -7.70 -15.78
CA GLN A 353 1.33 -8.86 -15.91
C GLN A 353 0.12 -8.53 -16.79
N SER A 354 -0.52 -7.37 -16.61
CA SER A 354 -1.62 -6.95 -17.48
C SER A 354 -1.17 -6.79 -18.94
N GLN A 355 0.03 -6.25 -19.19
CA GLN A 355 0.56 -6.16 -20.57
C GLN A 355 0.78 -7.54 -21.20
N THR A 356 1.31 -8.50 -20.44
CA THR A 356 1.48 -9.89 -20.90
C THR A 356 0.13 -10.56 -21.20
N GLU A 357 -0.88 -10.38 -20.34
CA GLU A 357 -2.20 -10.98 -20.57
C GLU A 357 -2.89 -10.35 -21.78
N ILE A 358 -2.81 -9.03 -21.97
CA ILE A 358 -3.32 -8.34 -23.16
C ILE A 358 -2.69 -8.92 -24.44
N LEU A 359 -1.36 -9.10 -24.44
CA LEU A 359 -0.66 -9.67 -25.58
C LEU A 359 -1.05 -11.12 -25.86
N LYS A 360 -1.24 -11.92 -24.81
CA LYS A 360 -1.73 -13.30 -24.92
C LYS A 360 -3.14 -13.34 -25.51
N LEU A 361 -4.04 -12.47 -25.05
CA LEU A 361 -5.40 -12.36 -25.60
C LEU A 361 -5.36 -11.89 -27.06
N ALA A 362 -4.51 -10.94 -27.42
CA ALA A 362 -4.36 -10.47 -28.80
C ALA A 362 -3.90 -11.59 -29.75
N ASN A 363 -2.93 -12.40 -29.32
CA ASN A 363 -2.52 -13.62 -30.03
C ASN A 363 -3.65 -14.63 -30.17
N GLN A 364 -4.45 -14.80 -29.11
CA GLN A 364 -5.61 -15.70 -29.13
C GLN A 364 -6.66 -15.23 -30.15
N VAL A 365 -6.94 -13.92 -30.23
CA VAL A 365 -7.83 -13.34 -31.25
C VAL A 365 -7.33 -13.62 -32.66
N ALA A 366 -6.02 -13.50 -32.91
CA ALA A 366 -5.44 -13.87 -34.21
C ALA A 366 -5.64 -15.36 -34.53
N SER A 367 -5.41 -16.24 -33.55
CA SER A 367 -5.63 -17.68 -33.71
C SER A 367 -7.11 -18.04 -33.94
N ASP A 368 -8.02 -17.36 -33.25
CA ASP A 368 -9.45 -17.56 -33.43
C ASP A 368 -9.92 -17.02 -34.79
N PHE A 369 -9.29 -15.95 -35.31
CA PHE A 369 -9.51 -15.51 -36.68
C PHE A 369 -9.08 -16.57 -37.70
N ASP A 370 -7.93 -17.22 -37.51
CA ASP A 370 -7.47 -18.29 -38.42
C ASP A 370 -8.49 -19.46 -38.46
N LYS A 371 -9.18 -19.75 -37.34
CA LYS A 371 -10.29 -20.73 -37.31
C LYS A 371 -11.50 -20.23 -38.10
N LEU A 372 -11.86 -18.96 -37.93
CA LEU A 372 -12.96 -18.33 -38.67
C LEU A 372 -12.70 -18.30 -40.19
N SER A 373 -11.46 -18.04 -40.61
CA SER A 373 -11.08 -17.90 -42.01
C SER A 373 -10.57 -19.18 -42.67
N SER A 374 -10.63 -20.34 -42.00
CA SER A 374 -10.21 -21.63 -42.57
C SER A 374 -11.36 -22.54 -42.99
N GLY A 375 -12.58 -22.27 -42.50
CA GLY A 375 -13.79 -23.03 -42.81
C GLY A 375 -14.52 -22.60 -44.08
N TYR A 376 -15.85 -22.54 -44.01
CA TYR A 376 -16.72 -22.22 -45.15
C TYR A 376 -16.53 -20.78 -45.65
N LEU A 377 -16.01 -19.89 -44.81
CA LEU A 377 -15.81 -18.48 -45.11
C LEU A 377 -14.43 -18.14 -45.66
N LYS A 378 -13.53 -19.12 -45.80
CA LYS A 378 -12.14 -18.92 -46.24
C LYS A 378 -12.03 -18.08 -47.51
N ASP A 379 -12.86 -18.36 -48.50
CA ASP A 379 -12.81 -17.69 -49.80
C ASP A 379 -13.65 -16.41 -49.88
N TYR A 380 -14.24 -15.99 -48.77
CA TYR A 380 -15.25 -14.93 -48.74
C TYR A 380 -14.92 -13.83 -47.74
N ILE A 381 -14.58 -14.16 -46.48
CA ILE A 381 -14.50 -13.20 -45.38
C ILE A 381 -13.40 -12.12 -45.57
N GLY A 382 -12.30 -12.47 -46.24
CA GLY A 382 -11.20 -11.55 -46.54
C GLY A 382 -11.36 -10.77 -47.84
N LYS A 383 -12.26 -11.19 -48.74
CA LYS A 383 -12.31 -10.68 -50.12
C LYS A 383 -13.29 -9.53 -50.28
N CYS A 384 -13.07 -8.72 -51.32
CA CYS A 384 -14.01 -7.72 -51.82
C CYS A 384 -13.85 -7.56 -53.34
N ASP A 385 -14.96 -7.42 -54.08
CA ASP A 385 -14.97 -7.43 -55.55
C ASP A 385 -14.64 -6.10 -56.23
N VAL A 386 -14.26 -5.08 -55.46
CA VAL A 386 -13.83 -3.80 -56.02
C VAL A 386 -12.39 -3.91 -56.50
N SER A 387 -12.22 -4.24 -57.78
CA SER A 387 -10.95 -4.11 -58.48
C SER A 387 -10.41 -2.68 -58.34
N GLY A 388 -9.33 -2.51 -57.57
CA GLY A 388 -8.47 -1.32 -57.65
C GLY A 388 -8.59 -0.25 -56.55
N VAL A 389 -9.21 -0.51 -55.40
CA VAL A 389 -9.34 0.50 -54.34
C VAL A 389 -8.66 0.06 -53.04
N SER A 390 -7.63 0.80 -52.63
CA SER A 390 -6.98 0.74 -51.32
C SER A 390 -7.99 0.98 -50.18
N SER A 391 -7.75 0.37 -49.01
CA SER A 391 -8.56 0.43 -47.77
C SER A 391 -8.96 1.83 -47.29
N SER A 392 -8.34 2.88 -47.84
CA SER A 392 -8.55 4.29 -47.52
C SER A 392 -9.65 5.00 -48.33
N ASN A 393 -10.16 4.40 -49.42
CA ASN A 393 -11.06 5.08 -50.36
C ASN A 393 -12.33 4.28 -50.73
N MET A 394 -12.98 3.61 -49.77
CA MET A 394 -14.29 2.98 -50.01
C MET A 394 -15.39 4.05 -50.17
N THR A 395 -15.63 4.53 -51.39
CA THR A 395 -16.84 5.33 -51.71
C THR A 395 -18.05 4.43 -52.03
N PRO A 396 -19.27 4.78 -51.60
CA PRO A 396 -20.46 3.90 -51.69
C PRO A 396 -21.05 3.63 -53.08
N GLN A 397 -20.48 4.18 -54.15
CA GLN A 397 -20.97 4.00 -55.53
C GLN A 397 -20.90 2.53 -56.04
N ASN A 398 -20.25 1.63 -55.29
CA ASN A 398 -19.98 0.24 -55.71
C ASN A 398 -20.70 -0.85 -54.86
N MET A 399 -21.71 -0.49 -54.05
CA MET A 399 -22.45 -1.42 -53.17
C MET A 399 -23.43 -2.38 -53.88
N ASN A 400 -23.52 -2.39 -55.21
CA ASN A 400 -24.54 -3.19 -55.91
C ASN A 400 -24.36 -4.72 -55.81
N THR A 401 -23.21 -5.26 -55.33
CA THR A 401 -23.00 -6.72 -55.22
C THR A 401 -22.02 -7.18 -54.12
N THR A 402 -21.96 -6.56 -52.93
CA THR A 402 -20.98 -6.99 -51.88
C THR A 402 -21.41 -8.19 -51.04
N TRP A 403 -22.69 -8.59 -51.08
CA TRP A 403 -23.17 -9.78 -50.37
C TRP A 403 -22.49 -11.07 -50.85
N GLY A 404 -22.19 -11.96 -49.91
CA GLY A 404 -21.45 -13.19 -50.20
C GLY A 404 -19.94 -13.04 -50.04
N LYS A 405 -19.45 -11.84 -49.72
CA LYS A 405 -18.04 -11.54 -49.40
C LYS A 405 -17.95 -10.66 -48.17
N GLY A 406 -16.80 -10.67 -47.49
CA GLY A 406 -16.65 -9.98 -46.22
C GLY A 406 -16.54 -8.47 -46.34
N CYS A 407 -15.77 -7.95 -47.30
CA CYS A 407 -15.58 -6.50 -47.54
C CYS A 407 -15.38 -5.65 -46.26
N ALA A 408 -14.63 -6.19 -45.29
CA ALA A 408 -14.45 -5.57 -43.96
C ALA A 408 -12.99 -5.27 -43.61
N GLY A 409 -12.04 -5.46 -44.53
CA GLY A 409 -10.62 -5.14 -44.29
C GLY A 409 -9.94 -6.05 -43.26
N VAL A 410 -10.40 -7.30 -43.10
CA VAL A 410 -9.89 -8.23 -42.07
C VAL A 410 -8.46 -8.69 -42.34
N GLU A 411 -8.05 -8.88 -43.60
CA GLU A 411 -6.68 -9.31 -43.96
C GLU A 411 -5.63 -8.23 -43.67
N GLU A 412 -5.95 -6.96 -43.98
CA GLU A 412 -5.12 -5.81 -43.64
C GLU A 412 -4.95 -5.70 -42.12
N THR A 413 -6.05 -5.80 -41.37
CA THR A 413 -6.04 -5.72 -39.90
C THR A 413 -5.28 -6.87 -39.27
N LEU A 414 -5.42 -8.10 -39.80
CA LEU A 414 -4.64 -9.25 -39.33
C LEU A 414 -3.15 -9.04 -39.57
N THR A 415 -2.78 -8.44 -40.71
CA THR A 415 -1.38 -8.12 -41.02
C THR A 415 -0.83 -7.08 -40.04
N SER A 416 -1.59 -6.01 -39.76
CA SER A 416 -1.24 -5.02 -38.75
C SER A 416 -1.16 -5.60 -37.33
N LEU A 417 -2.05 -6.53 -36.97
CA LEU A 417 -2.01 -7.25 -35.70
C LEU A 417 -0.75 -8.11 -35.58
N LYS A 418 -0.42 -8.89 -36.61
CA LYS A 418 0.80 -9.71 -36.63
C LYS A 418 2.05 -8.83 -36.52
N ALA A 419 2.13 -7.75 -37.29
CA ALA A 419 3.25 -6.80 -37.24
C ALA A 419 3.40 -6.16 -35.85
N SER A 420 2.33 -5.56 -35.31
CA SER A 420 2.36 -4.93 -33.99
C SER A 420 2.68 -5.90 -32.86
N THR A 421 2.21 -7.15 -32.96
CA THR A 421 2.53 -8.21 -32.00
C THR A 421 4.01 -8.61 -32.07
N THR A 422 4.58 -8.74 -33.27
CA THR A 422 6.01 -9.02 -33.46
C THR A 422 6.88 -7.88 -32.94
N ASP A 423 6.54 -6.63 -33.26
CA ASP A 423 7.28 -5.45 -32.79
C ASP A 423 7.24 -5.35 -31.26
N PHE A 424 6.05 -5.55 -30.67
CA PHE A 424 5.90 -5.55 -29.21
C PHE A 424 6.71 -6.67 -28.56
N ASN A 425 6.70 -7.88 -29.12
CA ASN A 425 7.49 -9.00 -28.63
C ASN A 425 9.00 -8.73 -28.69
N ASN A 426 9.49 -8.15 -29.78
CA ASN A 426 10.92 -7.92 -29.97
C ASN A 426 11.45 -6.78 -29.10
N GLN A 427 10.68 -5.69 -28.97
CA GLN A 427 11.15 -4.47 -28.31
C GLN A 427 10.78 -4.42 -26.83
N THR A 428 9.61 -4.94 -26.46
CA THR A 428 8.99 -4.68 -25.16
C THR A 428 9.04 -5.88 -24.22
N THR A 429 8.89 -7.11 -24.70
CA THR A 429 8.93 -8.31 -23.84
C THR A 429 10.24 -8.42 -23.02
N PRO A 430 11.44 -8.19 -23.59
CA PRO A 430 12.66 -8.19 -22.77
C PRO A 430 12.66 -7.12 -21.67
N GLN A 431 12.04 -5.97 -21.93
CA GLN A 431 11.93 -4.88 -20.96
C GLN A 431 10.93 -5.20 -19.86
N LEU A 432 9.83 -5.90 -20.19
CA LEU A 432 8.86 -6.42 -19.21
C LEU A 432 9.51 -7.45 -18.29
N ASP A 433 10.26 -8.40 -18.83
CA ASP A 433 10.97 -9.42 -18.05
C ASP A 433 12.00 -8.81 -17.11
N GLN A 434 12.73 -7.80 -17.60
CA GLN A 434 13.65 -7.02 -16.78
C GLN A 434 12.92 -6.27 -15.66
N ALA A 435 11.80 -5.61 -15.96
CA ALA A 435 11.02 -4.88 -14.97
C ALA A 435 10.39 -5.81 -13.92
N GLN A 436 9.94 -7.00 -14.31
CA GLN A 436 9.43 -8.02 -13.39
C GLN A 436 10.54 -8.57 -12.49
N THR A 437 11.69 -8.93 -13.08
CA THR A 437 12.86 -9.38 -12.32
C THR A 437 13.29 -8.32 -11.31
N LEU A 438 13.37 -7.08 -11.75
CA LEU A 438 13.70 -5.93 -10.92
C LEU A 438 12.73 -5.75 -9.75
N ALA A 439 11.43 -5.76 -10.01
CA ALA A 439 10.41 -5.59 -8.99
C ALA A 439 10.38 -6.77 -7.99
N ASN A 440 10.64 -8.00 -8.46
CA ASN A 440 10.78 -9.17 -7.60
C ASN A 440 12.02 -9.05 -6.69
N THR A 441 13.17 -8.67 -7.25
CA THR A 441 14.39 -8.42 -6.46
C THR A 441 14.15 -7.31 -5.43
N LEU A 442 13.52 -6.20 -5.82
CA LEU A 442 13.20 -5.10 -4.91
C LEU A 442 12.29 -5.56 -3.76
N THR A 443 11.27 -6.36 -4.06
CA THR A 443 10.37 -6.93 -3.04
C THR A 443 11.08 -7.91 -2.11
N GLN A 444 12.02 -8.71 -2.65
CA GLN A 444 12.81 -9.66 -1.87
C GLN A 444 13.79 -8.95 -0.93
N GLU A 445 14.53 -7.96 -1.42
CA GLU A 445 15.46 -7.16 -0.62
C GLU A 445 14.72 -6.43 0.52
N LEU A 446 13.59 -5.79 0.21
CA LEU A 446 12.74 -5.12 1.22
C LEU A 446 11.96 -6.10 2.11
N GLY A 447 11.90 -7.37 1.73
CA GLY A 447 11.30 -8.45 2.51
C GLY A 447 12.24 -9.06 3.55
N ASN A 448 13.53 -8.74 3.48
CA ASN A 448 14.58 -9.24 4.38
C ASN A 448 14.81 -8.27 5.57
N ASN A 449 15.48 -8.75 6.63
CA ASN A 449 15.94 -7.90 7.73
C ASN A 449 17.04 -6.97 7.19
N PRO A 450 17.02 -5.65 7.45
CA PRO A 450 16.33 -4.92 8.53
C PRO A 450 14.96 -4.31 8.17
N PHE A 451 14.44 -4.56 6.97
CA PHE A 451 13.19 -3.96 6.48
C PHE A 451 11.92 -4.69 6.93
N LYS A 452 12.01 -5.99 7.23
CA LYS A 452 10.90 -6.77 7.80
C LYS A 452 10.69 -6.42 9.28
N ARG A 453 9.44 -6.14 9.69
CA ARG A 453 9.03 -5.82 11.09
C ARG A 453 9.80 -6.67 12.11
N VAL A 454 10.80 -6.06 12.74
CA VAL A 454 11.52 -6.65 13.87
C VAL A 454 10.61 -6.55 15.09
N GLY A 455 10.20 -7.71 15.61
CA GLY A 455 9.47 -7.79 16.87
C GLY A 455 10.19 -7.01 17.98
N ILE A 456 9.41 -6.26 18.75
CA ILE A 456 9.87 -5.59 19.96
C ILE A 456 10.29 -6.68 20.95
N ILE A 457 11.58 -6.93 21.14
CA ILE A 457 12.07 -7.77 22.25
C ILE A 457 13.38 -7.20 22.80
N GLY A 458 13.43 -7.09 24.13
CA GLY A 458 14.66 -6.97 24.91
C GLY A 458 14.70 -5.75 25.84
N SER A 459 14.07 -5.83 27.02
CA SER A 459 14.47 -4.99 28.15
C SER A 459 15.73 -5.61 28.74
N GLN A 460 16.87 -4.92 28.68
CA GLN A 460 18.06 -5.33 29.42
C GLN A 460 18.16 -4.54 30.74
N THR A 461 18.29 -5.28 31.83
CA THR A 461 18.59 -4.79 33.18
C THR A 461 20.02 -5.16 33.50
N ASN A 462 20.88 -4.16 33.71
CA ASN A 462 22.26 -4.38 34.15
C ASN A 462 22.45 -3.75 35.53
N ASN A 463 23.05 -4.51 36.46
CA ASN A 463 23.35 -4.05 37.80
C ASN A 463 24.82 -3.69 37.90
N GLY A 464 25.14 -2.62 38.64
CA GLY A 464 26.49 -2.24 38.97
C GLY A 464 26.62 -1.89 40.45
N ALA A 465 27.75 -2.29 41.04
CA ALA A 465 28.12 -1.85 42.37
C ALA A 465 28.46 -0.34 42.34
N MET A 466 28.01 0.38 43.36
CA MET A 466 28.37 1.76 43.64
C MET A 466 29.25 1.79 44.88
N ASN A 467 30.34 2.55 44.81
CA ASN A 467 31.27 2.75 45.90
C ASN A 467 31.51 4.25 46.06
N GLY A 468 31.49 4.77 47.29
CA GLY A 468 31.51 6.20 47.48
C GLY A 468 31.98 6.67 48.85
N LEU A 469 32.16 7.98 48.95
CA LEU A 469 32.45 8.69 50.20
C LEU A 469 31.29 9.65 50.50
N GLY A 470 30.93 9.74 51.78
CA GLY A 470 29.87 10.62 52.26
C GLY A 470 30.38 11.51 53.39
N VAL A 471 29.91 12.75 53.40
CA VAL A 471 30.19 13.73 54.44
C VAL A 471 28.88 14.33 54.91
N GLN A 472 28.69 14.43 56.23
CA GLN A 472 27.51 15.08 56.81
C GLN A 472 27.93 15.94 58.00
N ALA A 473 27.28 17.08 58.14
CA ALA A 473 27.52 18.03 59.21
C ALA A 473 26.19 18.57 59.71
N GLY A 474 26.08 18.75 61.02
CA GLY A 474 24.82 19.19 61.60
C GLY A 474 24.86 19.37 63.10
N TYR A 475 23.67 19.47 63.69
CA TYR A 475 23.48 19.65 65.11
C TYR A 475 22.60 18.53 65.69
N LYS A 476 22.98 18.03 66.86
CA LYS A 476 22.21 17.02 67.61
C LYS A 476 21.74 17.60 68.94
N GLN A 477 20.48 17.36 69.26
CA GLN A 477 19.84 17.81 70.48
C GLN A 477 19.20 16.62 71.20
N PHE A 478 19.57 16.38 72.45
CA PHE A 478 18.99 15.34 73.30
C PHE A 478 18.01 15.92 74.31
N PHE A 479 16.96 15.16 74.59
CA PHE A 479 15.86 15.53 75.46
C PHE A 479 15.76 14.59 76.68
N GLY A 480 15.37 15.18 77.81
CA GLY A 480 15.16 14.50 79.08
C GLY A 480 16.45 14.28 79.89
N GLN A 481 16.28 14.10 81.20
CA GLN A 481 17.40 13.94 82.17
C GLN A 481 18.31 12.74 81.85
N LYS A 482 17.80 11.72 81.15
CA LYS A 482 18.56 10.51 80.75
C LYS A 482 19.05 10.55 79.30
N ARG A 483 18.77 11.63 78.55
CA ARG A 483 19.15 11.82 77.13
C ARG A 483 18.92 10.59 76.24
N ARG A 484 17.80 9.90 76.47
CA ARG A 484 17.42 8.68 75.73
C ARG A 484 16.88 9.00 74.34
N TRP A 485 16.27 10.17 74.19
CA TRP A 485 15.71 10.64 72.94
C TRP A 485 16.49 11.85 72.47
N GLY A 486 16.75 11.93 71.17
CA GLY A 486 17.35 13.11 70.56
C GLY A 486 16.83 13.32 69.15
N LEU A 487 17.13 14.49 68.62
CA LEU A 487 16.79 14.90 67.28
C LEU A 487 18.05 15.47 66.62
N ARG A 488 18.30 15.07 65.39
CA ARG A 488 19.45 15.45 64.60
C ARG A 488 18.98 16.15 63.34
N TYR A 489 19.59 17.27 63.01
CA TYR A 489 19.37 17.98 61.75
C TYR A 489 20.71 18.20 61.08
N TYR A 490 20.81 17.89 59.79
CA TYR A 490 22.10 17.86 59.10
C TYR A 490 21.97 18.16 57.61
N GLY A 491 23.05 18.73 57.06
CA GLY A 491 23.33 18.71 55.64
C GLY A 491 24.26 17.55 55.32
N PHE A 492 24.10 16.95 54.14
CA PHE A 492 24.99 15.88 53.68
C PHE A 492 25.35 16.04 52.21
N PHE A 493 26.51 15.50 51.87
CA PHE A 493 27.06 15.42 50.53
C PHE A 493 27.71 14.05 50.33
N ASP A 494 27.24 13.32 49.33
CA ASP A 494 27.63 11.96 49.01
C ASP A 494 28.17 11.92 47.57
N TYR A 495 29.42 11.51 47.42
CA TYR A 495 30.06 11.19 46.14
C TYR A 495 30.08 9.68 45.96
N ASN A 496 29.54 9.16 44.85
CA ASN A 496 29.58 7.75 44.51
C ASN A 496 30.12 7.55 43.10
N HIS A 497 31.04 6.62 42.94
CA HIS A 497 31.51 6.13 41.64
C HIS A 497 30.84 4.80 41.33
N THR A 498 30.33 4.64 40.12
CA THR A 498 29.78 3.36 39.65
C THR A 498 30.27 3.02 38.25
N TYR A 499 30.62 1.75 38.07
CA TYR A 499 30.96 1.19 36.78
C TYR A 499 29.89 0.19 36.39
N ILE A 500 29.09 0.54 35.38
CA ILE A 500 28.06 -0.34 34.84
C ILE A 500 28.52 -0.82 33.47
N LYS A 501 28.85 -2.12 33.40
CA LYS A 501 29.19 -2.79 32.15
C LYS A 501 27.89 -3.15 31.43
N SER A 502 27.66 -2.59 30.25
CA SER A 502 26.56 -2.99 29.37
C SER A 502 27.08 -3.27 27.97
N SER A 503 26.38 -4.11 27.20
CA SER A 503 26.73 -4.43 25.82
C SER A 503 26.62 -3.24 24.84
N PHE A 504 26.11 -2.10 25.30
CA PHE A 504 25.85 -0.91 24.47
C PHE A 504 26.69 0.30 24.90
N PHE A 505 26.89 0.50 26.20
CA PHE A 505 27.70 1.59 26.76
C PHE A 505 28.46 1.08 27.99
N ASN A 506 29.80 1.14 27.95
CA ASN A 506 30.59 1.10 29.18
C ASN A 506 30.54 2.48 29.81
N SER A 507 29.69 2.66 30.82
CA SER A 507 29.57 3.95 31.49
C SER A 507 30.20 3.90 32.87
N SER A 508 31.27 4.67 33.03
CA SER A 508 31.75 5.15 34.32
C SER A 508 30.98 6.43 34.63
N SER A 509 30.17 6.40 35.69
CA SER A 509 29.32 7.51 36.11
C SER A 509 29.61 7.89 37.55
N ASP A 510 29.74 9.19 37.78
CA ASP A 510 29.85 9.78 39.11
C ASP A 510 28.49 10.32 39.54
N VAL A 511 28.05 9.95 40.74
CA VAL A 511 26.76 10.35 41.30
C VAL A 511 27.00 11.23 42.51
N LEU A 512 26.55 12.48 42.40
CA LEU A 512 26.55 13.46 43.47
C LEU A 512 25.16 13.49 44.10
N THR A 513 25.07 13.21 45.39
CA THR A 513 23.82 13.36 46.15
C THR A 513 24.04 14.37 47.27
N TYR A 514 23.23 15.41 47.32
CA TYR A 514 23.34 16.46 48.32
C TYR A 514 21.97 16.83 48.85
N GLY A 515 21.88 17.18 50.13
CA GLY A 515 20.59 17.43 50.72
C GLY A 515 20.63 17.77 52.20
N VAL A 516 19.43 17.82 52.77
CA VAL A 516 19.21 18.07 54.19
C VAL A 516 18.31 16.98 54.77
N GLY A 517 18.58 16.60 56.01
CA GLY A 517 17.86 15.51 56.68
C GLY A 517 17.58 15.80 58.15
N SER A 518 16.62 15.07 58.67
CA SER A 518 16.28 15.05 60.08
C SER A 518 16.08 13.62 60.56
N ASP A 519 16.78 13.25 61.63
CA ASP A 519 16.68 11.92 62.23
C ASP A 519 16.32 11.98 63.70
N LEU A 520 15.43 11.08 64.12
CA LEU A 520 15.19 10.77 65.51
C LEU A 520 16.26 9.82 66.02
N LEU A 521 16.79 10.13 67.19
CA LEU A 521 17.85 9.40 67.86
C LEU A 521 17.28 8.71 69.10
N PHE A 522 17.60 7.43 69.27
CA PHE A 522 17.19 6.67 70.45
C PHE A 522 18.38 5.92 71.05
N ASN A 523 18.76 6.25 72.28
CA ASN A 523 19.84 5.61 73.01
C ASN A 523 19.29 4.55 73.97
N PHE A 524 19.62 3.28 73.72
CA PHE A 524 19.24 2.18 74.60
C PHE A 524 20.32 1.86 75.64
N ILE A 525 21.60 2.10 75.31
CA ILE A 525 22.71 2.13 76.27
C ILE A 525 23.23 3.56 76.33
N ASN A 526 23.24 4.15 77.53
CA ASN A 526 23.82 5.46 77.77
C ASN A 526 24.68 5.39 79.04
N ASP A 527 25.84 6.05 79.02
CA ASP A 527 26.70 6.25 80.20
C ASP A 527 27.25 5.00 80.91
N LYS A 528 27.56 3.92 80.18
CA LYS A 528 28.37 2.85 80.78
C LYS A 528 29.84 3.27 80.82
N ASN A 529 30.45 3.25 82.02
CA ASN A 529 31.90 3.41 82.16
C ASN A 529 32.59 2.20 81.53
N THR A 530 33.53 2.46 80.63
CA THR A 530 34.35 1.43 80.00
C THR A 530 35.84 1.79 80.11
N ASN A 531 36.66 0.79 80.45
CA ASN A 531 38.13 0.91 80.44
C ASN A 531 38.69 0.61 79.05
N PHE A 532 38.10 1.17 78.01
CA PHE A 532 38.58 1.00 76.64
C PHE A 532 39.74 1.98 76.40
N LEU A 533 40.93 1.48 76.02
CA LEU A 533 42.17 2.26 75.80
C LEU A 533 42.80 2.91 77.05
N GLY A 534 42.63 2.33 78.25
CA GLY A 534 43.33 2.78 79.46
C GLY A 534 42.90 4.15 80.00
N LYS A 535 41.71 4.63 79.62
CA LYS A 535 41.11 5.89 80.09
C LYS A 535 39.66 5.65 80.53
N ASN A 536 39.18 6.44 81.51
CA ASN A 536 37.78 6.45 81.95
C ASN A 536 36.89 7.06 80.85
N ASN A 537 36.44 6.23 79.90
CA ASN A 537 35.56 6.66 78.81
C ASN A 537 34.11 6.25 79.08
N LYS A 538 33.17 6.97 78.49
CA LYS A 538 31.75 6.62 78.52
C LYS A 538 31.27 6.20 77.14
N ILE A 539 30.57 5.06 77.07
CA ILE A 539 29.99 4.55 75.83
C ILE A 539 28.48 4.76 75.79
N SER A 540 27.98 5.16 74.64
CA SER A 540 26.56 5.15 74.28
C SER A 540 26.34 4.30 73.02
N VAL A 541 25.23 3.57 73.01
CA VAL A 541 24.77 2.80 71.86
C VAL A 541 23.30 3.09 71.64
N GLY A 542 22.96 3.36 70.38
CA GLY A 542 21.62 3.78 69.99
C GLY A 542 21.24 3.39 68.58
N LEU A 543 20.03 3.75 68.23
CA LEU A 543 19.44 3.68 66.89
C LEU A 543 19.16 5.09 66.40
N PHE A 544 19.08 5.25 65.08
CA PHE A 544 18.53 6.44 64.46
C PHE A 544 17.58 6.08 63.32
N GLY A 545 16.54 6.88 63.13
CA GLY A 545 15.56 6.74 62.07
C GLY A 545 15.05 8.10 61.63
N GLY A 546 15.05 8.37 60.32
CA GLY A 546 14.77 9.71 59.82
C GLY A 546 14.47 9.79 58.34
N ILE A 547 14.24 11.03 57.89
CA ILE A 547 13.93 11.36 56.51
C ILE A 547 14.89 12.44 56.00
N ALA A 548 15.22 12.37 54.72
CA ALA A 548 16.06 13.36 54.06
C ALA A 548 15.51 13.72 52.67
N LEU A 549 15.66 14.98 52.33
CA LEU A 549 15.35 15.54 51.01
C LEU A 549 16.67 15.79 50.28
N ALA A 550 16.83 15.20 49.11
CA ALA A 550 18.08 15.21 48.37
C ALA A 550 17.90 15.60 46.90
N GLY A 551 18.85 16.37 46.38
CA GLY A 551 19.12 16.43 44.95
C GLY A 551 20.12 15.36 44.56
N THR A 552 19.87 14.67 43.46
CA THR A 552 20.83 13.75 42.83
C THR A 552 21.24 14.29 41.48
N SER A 553 22.54 14.30 41.20
CA SER A 553 23.12 14.71 39.91
C SER A 553 24.03 13.61 39.40
N TRP A 554 23.82 13.17 38.17
CA TRP A 554 24.63 12.12 37.54
C TRP A 554 25.54 12.74 36.48
N LEU A 555 26.84 12.57 36.66
CA LEU A 555 27.89 13.04 35.76
C LEU A 555 28.43 11.83 35.01
N ASN A 556 28.23 11.80 33.69
CA ASN A 556 28.70 10.71 32.84
C ASN A 556 29.95 11.15 32.06
N SER A 557 31.02 10.37 32.13
CA SER A 557 32.31 10.66 31.50
C SER A 557 32.30 10.58 29.96
N GLN A 558 31.28 9.99 29.33
CA GLN A 558 31.17 9.90 27.86
C GLN A 558 30.24 10.96 27.22
N PHE A 559 29.94 12.05 27.92
CA PHE A 559 29.10 13.16 27.42
C PHE A 559 29.64 13.85 26.15
N VAL A 560 30.88 13.58 25.76
CA VAL A 560 31.57 14.27 24.67
C VAL A 560 31.15 13.76 23.29
N ASN A 561 30.72 12.50 23.13
CA ASN A 561 30.37 11.96 21.80
C ASN A 561 28.89 12.15 21.40
N LEU A 562 28.01 12.55 22.34
CA LEU A 562 26.61 12.91 22.02
C LEU A 562 26.40 14.41 21.75
N LYS A 563 27.35 15.28 22.12
CA LYS A 563 27.23 16.71 21.87
C LYS A 563 27.36 17.04 20.37
N THR A 564 28.10 16.23 19.61
CA THR A 564 28.21 16.32 18.16
C THR A 564 26.90 15.97 17.43
N ILE A 565 26.03 15.15 18.04
CA ILE A 565 24.74 14.72 17.47
C ILE A 565 23.58 15.63 17.95
N SER A 566 23.80 16.43 19.00
CA SER A 566 22.76 17.27 19.63
C SER A 566 22.34 18.51 18.82
N ASN A 567 23.12 18.91 17.80
CA ASN A 567 22.77 20.08 16.97
C ASN A 567 21.71 19.77 15.89
N VAL A 568 21.35 18.49 15.66
CA VAL A 568 20.36 18.13 14.63
C VAL A 568 19.01 17.71 15.24
N TYR A 569 19.00 17.16 16.46
CA TYR A 569 17.77 16.65 17.07
C TYR A 569 17.71 16.99 18.56
N SER A 570 16.93 18.03 18.89
CA SER A 570 16.74 18.62 20.22
C SER A 570 16.46 17.57 21.32
N ALA A 571 17.51 17.08 21.99
CA ALA A 571 17.40 16.15 23.11
C ALA A 571 17.23 16.91 24.43
N LYS A 572 16.23 16.53 25.23
CA LYS A 572 15.93 17.14 26.53
C LYS A 572 16.60 16.32 27.64
N VAL A 573 17.69 16.84 28.21
CA VAL A 573 18.43 16.18 29.29
C VAL A 573 18.04 16.81 30.64
N ASN A 574 17.57 15.99 31.59
CA ASN A 574 17.39 16.42 32.98
C ASN A 574 18.50 15.79 33.85
N THR A 575 19.54 16.57 34.13
CA THR A 575 20.74 16.13 34.87
C THR A 575 20.57 16.12 36.39
N ALA A 576 19.51 16.73 36.93
CA ALA A 576 19.24 16.83 38.36
C ALA A 576 17.82 16.35 38.69
N ASN A 577 17.70 15.49 39.72
CA ASN A 577 16.41 14.96 40.18
C ASN A 577 16.26 15.13 41.70
N PHE A 578 15.04 15.42 42.14
CA PHE A 578 14.67 15.47 43.55
C PHE A 578 14.34 14.07 44.07
N GLN A 579 14.80 13.73 45.26
CA GLN A 579 14.65 12.42 45.87
C GLN A 579 14.30 12.52 47.36
N PHE A 580 13.38 11.64 47.78
CA PHE A 580 13.06 11.42 49.19
C PHE A 580 13.78 10.16 49.70
N LEU A 581 14.54 10.30 50.78
CA LEU A 581 15.37 9.25 51.38
C LEU A 581 14.87 8.92 52.79
N PHE A 582 14.79 7.63 53.11
CA PHE A 582 14.64 7.13 54.48
C PHE A 582 15.97 6.65 55.01
N ASN A 583 16.35 7.10 56.20
CA ASN A 583 17.59 6.73 56.86
C ASN A 583 17.27 5.89 58.10
N LEU A 584 17.94 4.75 58.24
CA LEU A 584 17.82 3.87 59.41
C LEU A 584 19.19 3.31 59.76
N GLY A 585 19.55 3.24 61.04
CA GLY A 585 20.82 2.65 61.42
C GLY A 585 21.10 2.55 62.91
N LEU A 586 22.29 2.01 63.18
CA LEU A 586 22.88 1.83 64.51
C LEU A 586 23.98 2.87 64.71
N ARG A 587 24.10 3.37 65.94
CA ARG A 587 25.13 4.34 66.35
C ARG A 587 25.82 3.90 67.62
N THR A 588 27.12 4.16 67.69
CA THR A 588 27.94 4.04 68.90
C THR A 588 28.71 5.34 69.09
N ASN A 589 28.77 5.89 70.30
CA ASN A 589 29.65 7.01 70.62
C ASN A 589 30.47 6.70 71.88
N LEU A 590 31.68 7.25 71.90
CA LEU A 590 32.64 7.19 72.97
C LEU A 590 33.05 8.61 73.34
N ALA A 591 32.62 9.05 74.52
CA ALA A 591 33.00 10.35 75.07
C ALA A 591 34.32 10.27 75.84
N ARG A 592 35.21 11.23 75.59
CA ARG A 592 36.42 11.44 76.40
C ARG A 592 36.13 12.40 77.58
N PRO A 593 36.85 12.27 78.70
CA PRO A 593 36.69 13.18 79.84
C PRO A 593 37.02 14.63 79.45
N LYS A 594 36.25 15.59 79.97
CA LYS A 594 36.41 17.04 79.69
C LYS A 594 37.78 17.55 80.13
N LYS A 595 38.38 18.47 79.36
CA LYS A 595 39.53 19.27 79.81
C LYS A 595 39.05 20.33 80.80
N LYS A 596 39.92 20.70 81.76
CA LYS A 596 39.60 21.49 82.96
C LYS A 596 38.97 22.87 82.69
N ASP A 597 39.05 23.39 81.47
CA ASP A 597 38.52 24.70 81.03
C ASP A 597 37.56 24.63 79.82
N SER A 598 36.91 23.48 79.56
CA SER A 598 36.01 23.30 78.41
C SER A 598 34.61 22.84 78.82
N ASP A 599 33.58 23.56 78.38
CA ASP A 599 32.18 23.21 78.61
C ASP A 599 31.71 21.98 77.82
N HIS A 600 32.48 21.54 76.82
CA HIS A 600 32.11 20.46 75.90
C HIS A 600 33.08 19.27 75.97
N SER A 601 32.53 18.06 75.76
CA SER A 601 33.29 16.80 75.70
C SER A 601 33.49 16.37 74.25
N ALA A 602 34.74 16.11 73.84
CA ALA A 602 35.01 15.55 72.53
C ALA A 602 34.49 14.11 72.45
N GLN A 603 33.62 13.84 71.48
CA GLN A 603 32.96 12.56 71.27
C GLN A 603 33.38 11.97 69.93
N HIS A 604 33.75 10.69 69.95
CA HIS A 604 34.09 9.91 68.78
C HIS A 604 33.10 8.75 68.63
N GLY A 605 32.53 8.55 67.46
CA GLY A 605 31.52 7.52 67.25
C GLY A 605 31.61 6.83 65.90
N MET A 606 30.87 5.74 65.77
CA MET A 606 30.68 5.02 64.52
C MET A 606 29.19 4.84 64.25
N GLU A 607 28.78 5.04 63.01
CA GLU A 607 27.39 4.85 62.56
C GLU A 607 27.36 3.87 61.40
N LEU A 608 26.53 2.83 61.52
CA LEU A 608 26.22 1.90 60.45
C LEU A 608 24.76 2.12 60.06
N GLY A 609 24.52 2.59 58.84
CA GLY A 609 23.19 2.95 58.38
C GLY A 609 22.86 2.48 56.97
N VAL A 610 21.57 2.48 56.66
CA VAL A 610 21.01 2.21 55.35
C VAL A 610 20.20 3.44 54.91
N LYS A 611 20.44 3.91 53.68
CA LYS A 611 19.63 4.93 52.99
C LYS A 611 18.76 4.24 51.95
N ILE A 612 17.45 4.42 52.05
CA ILE A 612 16.44 3.84 51.15
C ILE A 612 15.74 4.97 50.37
N PRO A 613 15.99 5.10 49.05
CA PRO A 613 15.27 6.05 48.22
C PRO A 613 13.84 5.56 47.90
N THR A 614 12.85 6.47 47.93
CA THR A 614 11.42 6.10 47.77
C THR A 614 10.75 6.57 46.50
N ILE A 615 11.36 7.46 45.72
CA ILE A 615 10.81 7.96 44.46
C ILE A 615 11.58 7.35 43.29
N ASN A 616 10.86 6.73 42.34
CA ASN A 616 11.42 6.22 41.09
C ASN A 616 11.70 7.41 40.13
N THR A 617 12.95 7.60 39.73
CA THR A 617 13.38 8.73 38.88
C THR A 617 13.59 8.30 37.42
N ASN A 618 12.93 9.00 36.48
CA ASN A 618 13.11 8.81 35.03
C ASN A 618 14.22 9.74 34.53
N TYR A 619 15.33 9.18 34.04
CA TYR A 619 16.54 9.97 33.72
C TYR A 619 16.61 10.43 32.24
N TYR A 620 16.01 9.70 31.29
CA TYR A 620 16.06 10.07 29.87
C TYR A 620 14.83 9.58 29.10
N SER A 621 14.30 10.40 28.17
CA SER A 621 13.28 9.97 27.21
C SER A 621 13.52 10.58 25.83
N TYR A 622 13.63 9.73 24.80
CA TYR A 622 13.81 10.15 23.40
C TYR A 622 13.04 9.19 22.48
N LEU A 623 12.19 9.66 21.56
CA LEU A 623 11.49 8.82 20.55
C LEU A 623 10.93 7.44 21.05
N GLY A 624 10.45 7.37 22.29
CA GLY A 624 9.94 6.14 22.90
C GLY A 624 11.00 5.19 23.49
N THR A 625 12.29 5.53 23.49
CA THR A 625 13.31 4.94 24.37
C THR A 625 13.30 5.65 25.73
N LYS A 626 13.38 4.87 26.81
CA LYS A 626 13.51 5.37 28.19
C LYS A 626 14.77 4.77 28.81
N LEU A 627 15.69 5.62 29.26
CA LEU A 627 16.83 5.21 30.07
C LEU A 627 16.47 5.54 31.54
N GLU A 628 16.26 4.50 32.34
CA GLU A 628 15.90 4.62 33.74
C GLU A 628 17.11 4.15 34.58
N TYR A 629 17.64 5.03 35.44
CA TYR A 629 18.62 4.67 36.46
C TYR A 629 17.92 4.61 37.82
N ARG A 630 18.10 3.51 38.56
CA ARG A 630 17.55 3.35 39.91
C ARG A 630 18.65 2.95 40.89
N ARG A 631 18.83 3.74 41.96
CA ARG A 631 19.55 3.32 43.17
C ARG A 631 18.56 2.53 44.03
N LEU A 632 18.86 1.28 44.37
CA LEU A 632 17.93 0.43 45.13
C LEU A 632 18.07 0.64 46.65
N TYR A 633 19.31 0.72 47.14
CA TYR A 633 19.65 1.02 48.53
C TYR A 633 21.13 1.43 48.62
N SER A 634 21.52 2.06 49.74
CA SER A 634 22.92 2.29 50.07
C SER A 634 23.18 1.98 51.54
N VAL A 635 24.20 1.18 51.82
CA VAL A 635 24.70 0.93 53.18
C VAL A 635 25.94 1.81 53.39
N TYR A 636 26.06 2.45 54.54
CA TYR A 636 27.20 3.31 54.86
C TYR A 636 27.74 3.04 56.26
N LEU A 637 29.05 3.22 56.40
CA LEU A 637 29.78 3.21 57.67
C LEU A 637 30.47 4.56 57.84
N ASN A 638 30.02 5.34 58.82
CA ASN A 638 30.53 6.67 59.11
C ASN A 638 31.31 6.70 60.42
N TYR A 639 32.39 7.48 60.42
CA TYR A 639 33.06 7.93 61.63
C TYR A 639 32.53 9.31 62.01
N VAL A 640 32.03 9.45 63.24
CA VAL A 640 31.41 10.66 63.76
C VAL A 640 32.34 11.33 64.75
N PHE A 641 32.58 12.62 64.56
CA PHE A 641 33.19 13.49 65.55
C PHE A 641 32.17 14.54 65.98
N ALA A 642 31.96 14.67 67.29
CA ALA A 642 31.08 15.68 67.85
C ALA A 642 31.79 16.48 68.94
N TYR A 643 31.50 17.78 68.95
CA TYR A 643 32.03 18.77 69.89
C TYR A 643 30.90 19.60 70.47
#